data_AF-A0A800IP04-F1
#
_entry.id   AF-A0A800IP04-F1
#
_cell.length_a   1.000
_cell.length_b   1.000
_cell.length_c   1.000
_cell.angle_alpha   90.00
_cell.angle_beta   90.00
_cell.angle_gamma   90.00
#
_symmetry.space_group_name_H-M   'P 1'
#
loop_
_entity.id
_entity.type
_entity.pdbx_description
1 polymer ?
#
loop_
_entity_poly.entity_id
_entity_poly.type
_entity_poly.pdbx_seq_one_letter_code
_entity_poly.pdbx_strand_id
1 'polypeptide(L)'
;MTLPNWLHYSAIHKINTVSMLNKAQKTVLFVCLLGLSAVIIKYGVVPAFNNTKGDFPNYYTSARLLAEGVSLERAYRDVIWFQKQMDRYGIVDQAGGFIPHPPSTALVLLPLTVFPPVIAKNIWLLFNITLVIFDIILLCKIVRLPWLITSVLFLGSGYALLNNLLFGQLYLLLIPSLLLGVFFYQRQKMIWAGIAIGCFIPVKYIGILFLMYFTWRKQGRLVGVAIATVVFILIITVWMGGVEVFQSFAAEVFPRHLRGEVQAPYAINFQSWNSLFRNLFLYHEALNTHPLWHSPVLFVVLKNMILWSLAGLSVFVLARAEFKKVGHTFLFHVGFIPLALLVNSPASVTYHFLLLSLPCVFFVKILLDKKNMLGAVFLAGLFILINTPIFPKLHPLVYPRLWLMLSFFVCSLYLFRHDISWRPVSFVRWGLPVLVLFFAFTGQGLRLRSENTERHAVYWPIDDPRYTTLKQPDVGKNRLVFSALVDDHYSVYSSEAGRWTPVHTRNFYNPALASDDSTLLVETMANGRIEIWISKGQGKEPIFLQIGQSPTWQPDGRRFAFFRDGFICLYDMQQHQWSSPMEVGNGYDLAFSPDGNHIAYCTWDAQGTSLHVLDIRDGRTRTVLQSLDRIETPTWSPNASRLLFAWNRAGNRDIWSMELRDQLPVQRTFHQDSDMDPVWFGGQVIFVTDRGHGLEMSALYRLLRPEERL
;
A
#
# COMPACT_ATOMS: atom_id res chain seq x y z
N MET A 1 -18.59 -42.66 30.52
CA MET A 1 -18.01 -41.43 29.93
C MET A 1 -18.44 -41.35 28.48
N THR A 2 -19.45 -40.53 28.19
CA THR A 2 -20.08 -40.39 26.88
C THR A 2 -19.33 -39.38 26.00
N LEU A 3 -18.82 -39.85 24.86
CA LEU A 3 -18.28 -39.01 23.79
C LEU A 3 -19.39 -38.11 23.21
N PRO A 4 -19.11 -36.85 22.84
CA PRO A 4 -20.14 -35.94 22.34
C PRO A 4 -20.50 -36.21 20.85
N ASN A 5 -21.80 -36.11 20.56
CA ASN A 5 -22.53 -36.44 19.32
C ASN A 5 -22.17 -35.67 18.02
N TRP A 6 -20.95 -35.16 17.83
CA TRP A 6 -20.57 -34.40 16.62
C TRP A 6 -19.83 -35.22 15.54
N LEU A 7 -19.71 -36.54 15.71
CA LEU A 7 -18.99 -37.44 14.78
C LEU A 7 -19.83 -38.00 13.62
N HIS A 8 -21.13 -37.71 13.51
CA HIS A 8 -21.96 -38.16 12.40
C HIS A 8 -22.06 -37.13 11.27
N TYR A 9 -20.99 -37.01 10.48
CA TYR A 9 -20.98 -36.34 9.18
C TYR A 9 -21.28 -37.32 8.01
N SER A 10 -21.98 -38.43 8.28
CA SER A 10 -22.25 -39.51 7.32
C SER A 10 -23.75 -39.65 6.99
N ALA A 11 -24.37 -38.61 6.45
CA ALA A 11 -25.67 -38.72 5.79
C ALA A 11 -25.91 -37.51 4.87
N ILE A 12 -25.14 -37.40 3.78
CA ILE A 12 -25.41 -36.41 2.74
C ILE A 12 -26.54 -36.96 1.86
N HIS A 13 -27.78 -36.65 2.22
CA HIS A 13 -28.95 -36.90 1.38
C HIS A 13 -28.75 -36.33 -0.04
N LYS A 14 -29.08 -37.16 -1.05
CA LYS A 14 -29.37 -36.74 -2.41
C LYS A 14 -30.61 -35.83 -2.37
N ILE A 15 -30.40 -34.52 -2.28
CA ILE A 15 -31.45 -33.56 -2.64
C ILE A 15 -31.31 -33.36 -4.15
N ASN A 16 -32.26 -33.90 -4.91
CA ASN A 16 -32.47 -33.57 -6.31
C ASN A 16 -32.74 -32.07 -6.41
N THR A 17 -31.74 -31.28 -6.77
CA THR A 17 -31.91 -29.90 -7.27
C THR A 17 -32.48 -29.94 -8.67
N VAL A 18 -33.73 -30.38 -8.82
CA VAL A 18 -34.50 -30.28 -10.06
C VAL A 18 -35.48 -29.10 -9.91
N SER A 19 -35.21 -28.05 -10.68
CA SER A 19 -36.11 -26.95 -11.08
C SER A 19 -36.63 -25.97 -9.98
N MET A 20 -35.74 -25.27 -9.27
CA MET A 20 -36.15 -24.08 -8.49
C MET A 20 -36.54 -22.85 -9.35
N LEU A 21 -36.18 -22.85 -10.63
CA LEU A 21 -36.39 -21.71 -11.52
C LEU A 21 -37.37 -22.08 -12.63
N ASN A 22 -38.40 -21.27 -12.81
CA ASN A 22 -39.28 -21.37 -13.97
C ASN A 22 -38.55 -20.89 -15.25
N LYS A 23 -39.15 -21.15 -16.42
CA LYS A 23 -38.53 -20.81 -17.73
C LYS A 23 -38.19 -19.32 -17.82
N ALA A 24 -39.10 -18.44 -17.38
CA ALA A 24 -38.90 -17.00 -17.39
C ALA A 24 -37.70 -16.56 -16.53
N GLN A 25 -37.58 -17.08 -15.30
CA GLN A 25 -36.46 -16.78 -14.40
C GLN A 25 -35.13 -17.25 -14.96
N LYS A 26 -35.08 -18.43 -15.61
CA LYS A 26 -33.87 -18.90 -16.31
C LYS A 26 -33.50 -17.96 -17.46
N THR A 27 -34.48 -17.53 -18.25
CA THR A 27 -34.26 -16.57 -19.34
C THR A 27 -33.70 -15.25 -18.79
N VAL A 28 -34.30 -14.69 -17.74
CA VAL A 28 -33.82 -13.45 -17.11
C VAL A 28 -32.39 -13.61 -16.61
N LEU A 29 -32.07 -14.67 -15.86
CA LEU A 29 -30.71 -14.90 -15.37
C LEU A 29 -29.70 -15.11 -16.51
N PHE A 30 -30.10 -15.74 -17.61
CA PHE A 30 -29.24 -15.91 -18.78
C PHE A 30 -28.97 -14.57 -19.47
N VAL A 31 -29.97 -13.70 -19.61
CA VAL A 31 -29.80 -12.33 -20.11
C VAL A 31 -28.88 -11.53 -19.18
N CYS A 32 -29.06 -11.61 -17.86
CA CYS A 32 -28.17 -10.97 -16.90
C CYS A 32 -26.73 -11.48 -17.03
N LEU A 33 -26.54 -12.79 -17.17
CA LEU A 33 -25.23 -13.41 -17.37
C LEU A 33 -24.53 -12.85 -18.62
N LEU A 34 -25.24 -12.80 -19.75
CA LEU A 34 -24.70 -12.25 -21.01
C LEU A 34 -24.34 -10.77 -20.87
N GLY A 35 -25.23 -9.97 -20.25
CA GLY A 35 -24.98 -8.54 -20.03
C GLY A 35 -23.76 -8.29 -19.14
N LEU A 36 -23.68 -8.97 -17.98
CA LEU A 36 -22.54 -8.86 -17.07
C LEU A 36 -21.24 -9.32 -17.74
N SER A 37 -21.27 -10.44 -18.48
CA SER A 37 -20.10 -10.95 -19.19
C SER A 37 -19.62 -9.96 -20.26
N ALA A 38 -20.54 -9.38 -21.03
CA ALA A 38 -20.21 -8.38 -22.05
C ALA A 38 -19.57 -7.12 -21.44
N VAL A 39 -20.11 -6.63 -20.30
CA VAL A 39 -19.52 -5.51 -19.56
C VAL A 39 -18.12 -5.86 -19.06
N ILE A 40 -17.94 -7.05 -18.46
CA ILE A 40 -16.65 -7.50 -17.93
C ILE A 40 -15.60 -7.63 -19.04
N ILE A 41 -15.97 -8.20 -20.18
CA ILE A 41 -15.08 -8.35 -21.33
C ILE A 41 -14.70 -6.97 -21.89
N LYS A 42 -15.70 -6.13 -22.16
CA LYS A 42 -15.49 -4.82 -22.81
C LYS A 42 -14.63 -3.87 -21.97
N TYR A 43 -14.87 -3.81 -20.65
CA TYR A 43 -14.24 -2.80 -19.79
C TYR A 43 -13.13 -3.36 -18.88
N GLY A 44 -13.02 -4.69 -18.74
CA GLY A 44 -12.03 -5.33 -17.87
C GLY A 44 -11.00 -6.11 -18.66
N VAL A 45 -11.44 -7.04 -19.51
CA VAL A 45 -10.53 -7.94 -20.24
C VAL A 45 -9.86 -7.22 -21.42
N VAL A 46 -10.64 -6.63 -22.32
CA VAL A 46 -10.09 -5.99 -23.54
C VAL A 46 -9.10 -4.88 -23.20
N PRO A 47 -9.36 -3.96 -22.25
CA PRO A 47 -8.41 -2.90 -21.92
C PRO A 47 -7.19 -3.36 -21.11
N ALA A 48 -7.22 -4.58 -20.56
CA ALA A 48 -6.10 -5.17 -19.83
C ALA A 48 -5.07 -5.85 -20.74
N PHE A 49 -5.48 -6.24 -21.96
CA PHE A 49 -4.56 -6.80 -22.93
C PHE A 49 -3.56 -5.74 -23.40
N ASN A 50 -2.29 -6.13 -23.48
CA ASN A 50 -1.17 -5.26 -23.86
C ASN A 50 -1.03 -3.99 -23.00
N ASN A 51 -1.61 -4.00 -21.80
CA ASN A 51 -1.60 -2.86 -20.90
C ASN A 51 -1.07 -3.30 -19.55
N THR A 52 0.12 -2.81 -19.19
CA THR A 52 0.75 -3.12 -17.91
C THR A 52 0.23 -2.23 -16.78
N LYS A 53 -0.62 -1.23 -17.03
CA LYS A 53 -1.08 -0.31 -15.98
C LYS A 53 -1.89 -1.00 -14.87
N GLY A 54 -1.81 -0.43 -13.66
CA GLY A 54 -2.36 -0.95 -12.41
C GLY A 54 -1.30 -1.60 -11.52
N ASP A 55 -1.71 -2.53 -10.67
CA ASP A 55 -0.84 -3.10 -9.62
C ASP A 55 0.07 -4.23 -10.12
N PHE A 56 -0.20 -4.84 -11.28
CA PHE A 56 0.60 -5.94 -11.83
C PHE A 56 2.11 -5.64 -11.85
N PRO A 57 2.57 -4.46 -12.31
CA PRO A 57 3.99 -4.11 -12.30
C PRO A 57 4.65 -4.10 -10.94
N ASN A 58 3.93 -3.80 -9.86
CA ASN A 58 4.50 -3.83 -8.52
C ASN A 58 4.88 -5.27 -8.13
N TYR A 59 3.99 -6.22 -8.42
CA TYR A 59 4.25 -7.65 -8.21
C TYR A 59 5.32 -8.18 -9.17
N TYR A 60 5.30 -7.76 -10.43
CA TYR A 60 6.23 -8.24 -11.45
C TYR A 60 7.65 -7.74 -11.18
N THR A 61 7.80 -6.46 -10.86
CA THR A 61 9.10 -5.82 -10.58
C THR A 61 9.73 -6.42 -9.33
N SER A 62 8.96 -6.60 -8.26
CA SER A 62 9.46 -7.26 -7.05
C SER A 62 9.85 -8.73 -7.29
N ALA A 63 9.08 -9.47 -8.09
CA ALA A 63 9.44 -10.82 -8.50
C ALA A 63 10.73 -10.85 -9.34
N ARG A 64 10.87 -9.91 -10.27
CA ARG A 64 12.04 -9.81 -11.16
C ARG A 64 13.32 -9.47 -10.38
N LEU A 65 13.22 -8.56 -9.40
CA LEU A 65 14.32 -8.25 -8.48
C LEU A 65 14.77 -9.48 -7.69
N LEU A 66 13.83 -10.26 -7.13
CA LEU A 66 14.16 -11.52 -6.46
C LEU A 66 14.82 -12.55 -7.39
N ALA A 67 14.33 -12.68 -8.64
CA ALA A 67 14.92 -13.57 -9.63
C ALA A 67 16.35 -13.18 -10.01
N GLU A 68 16.67 -11.88 -9.94
CA GLU A 68 18.02 -11.33 -10.18
C GLU A 68 18.91 -11.33 -8.93
N GLY A 69 18.41 -11.83 -7.79
CA GLY A 69 19.16 -11.84 -6.52
C GLY A 69 19.31 -10.47 -5.87
N VAL A 70 18.49 -9.48 -6.27
CA VAL A 70 18.49 -8.13 -5.70
C VAL A 70 17.58 -8.10 -4.47
N SER A 71 18.13 -7.65 -3.34
CA SER A 71 17.37 -7.49 -2.09
C SER A 71 16.18 -6.53 -2.27
N LEU A 72 15.05 -6.90 -1.68
CA LEU A 72 13.82 -6.08 -1.66
C LEU A 72 13.79 -5.07 -0.51
N GLU A 73 14.83 -5.00 0.33
CA GLU A 73 14.88 -4.08 1.47
C GLU A 73 14.60 -2.62 1.05
N ARG A 74 15.23 -2.17 -0.04
CA ARG A 74 15.05 -0.81 -0.57
C ARG A 74 13.65 -0.55 -1.12
N ALA A 75 12.90 -1.58 -1.52
CA ALA A 75 11.58 -1.45 -2.12
C ALA A 75 10.53 -0.80 -1.19
N TYR A 76 10.75 -0.88 0.13
CA TYR A 76 9.89 -0.24 1.13
C TYR A 76 10.41 1.10 1.64
N ARG A 77 11.67 1.44 1.38
CA ARG A 77 12.33 2.63 1.95
C ARG A 77 12.60 3.72 0.92
N ASP A 78 12.61 3.37 -0.38
CA ASP A 78 12.89 4.29 -1.47
C ASP A 78 11.99 3.98 -2.69
N VAL A 79 10.89 4.74 -2.78
CA VAL A 79 9.90 4.60 -3.87
C VAL A 79 10.47 5.05 -5.22
N ILE A 80 11.36 6.04 -5.24
CA ILE A 80 12.01 6.49 -6.47
C ILE A 80 12.97 5.42 -7.00
N TRP A 81 13.74 4.77 -6.12
CA TRP A 81 14.56 3.63 -6.50
C TRP A 81 13.70 2.49 -7.08
N PHE A 82 12.56 2.18 -6.47
CA PHE A 82 11.66 1.15 -7.00
C PHE A 82 11.09 1.53 -8.36
N GLN A 83 10.67 2.80 -8.53
CA GLN A 83 10.22 3.32 -9.82
C GLN A 83 11.33 3.22 -10.89
N LYS A 84 12.59 3.53 -10.56
CA LYS A 84 13.71 3.34 -11.49
C LYS A 84 13.88 1.88 -11.90
N GLN A 85 13.60 0.91 -11.02
CA GLN A 85 13.62 -0.50 -11.41
C GLN A 85 12.47 -0.84 -12.37
N MET A 86 11.28 -0.26 -12.17
CA MET A 86 10.17 -0.37 -13.12
C MET A 86 10.57 0.18 -14.49
N ASP A 87 11.14 1.39 -14.52
CA ASP A 87 11.63 2.03 -15.74
C ASP A 87 12.71 1.19 -16.44
N ARG A 88 13.63 0.59 -15.67
CA ARG A 88 14.68 -0.32 -16.17
C ARG A 88 14.10 -1.54 -16.89
N TYR A 89 12.98 -2.06 -16.40
CA TYR A 89 12.28 -3.19 -17.01
C TYR A 89 11.30 -2.77 -18.12
N GLY A 90 11.26 -1.48 -18.49
CA GLY A 90 10.42 -0.95 -19.56
C GLY A 90 8.99 -0.64 -19.14
N ILE A 91 8.72 -0.44 -17.85
CA ILE A 91 7.41 -0.08 -17.31
C ILE A 91 7.40 1.40 -16.92
N VAL A 92 7.17 2.26 -17.92
CA VAL A 92 7.37 3.73 -17.79
C VAL A 92 6.08 4.55 -17.73
N ASP A 93 4.94 3.97 -18.11
CA ASP A 93 3.66 4.70 -18.26
C ASP A 93 2.80 4.74 -16.98
N GLN A 94 3.42 4.53 -15.82
CA GLN A 94 2.75 4.68 -14.53
C GLN A 94 3.72 4.80 -13.36
N ALA A 95 3.22 5.35 -12.25
CA ALA A 95 3.83 5.20 -10.95
C ALA A 95 3.59 3.80 -10.36
N GLY A 96 4.56 3.30 -9.61
CA GLY A 96 4.41 2.09 -8.83
C GLY A 96 5.28 2.06 -7.58
N GLY A 97 5.04 1.06 -6.75
CA GLY A 97 5.64 0.92 -5.44
C GLY A 97 5.29 -0.43 -4.83
N PHE A 98 6.15 -0.93 -3.93
CA PHE A 98 5.93 -2.23 -3.29
C PHE A 98 5.05 -2.14 -2.03
N ILE A 99 4.92 -0.95 -1.45
CA ILE A 99 3.99 -0.65 -0.36
C ILE A 99 2.54 -0.71 -0.87
N PRO A 100 1.57 -1.34 -0.16
CA PRO A 100 1.63 -1.98 1.17
C PRO A 100 1.79 -3.50 1.12
N HIS A 101 2.30 -4.06 0.02
CA HIS A 101 2.26 -5.50 -0.23
C HIS A 101 3.19 -6.25 0.72
N PRO A 102 2.79 -7.40 1.31
CA PRO A 102 3.72 -8.23 2.07
C PRO A 102 4.88 -8.75 1.21
N PRO A 103 6.08 -9.01 1.79
CA PRO A 103 7.26 -9.43 1.03
C PRO A 103 7.03 -10.66 0.16
N SER A 104 6.26 -11.63 0.68
CA SER A 104 5.93 -12.88 -0.02
C SER A 104 5.08 -12.71 -1.27
N THR A 105 4.51 -11.53 -1.54
CA THR A 105 3.81 -11.27 -2.81
C THR A 105 4.76 -11.31 -4.01
N ALA A 106 6.04 -11.00 -3.81
CA ALA A 106 7.07 -11.07 -4.84
C ALA A 106 7.31 -12.50 -5.35
N LEU A 107 6.98 -13.54 -4.56
CA LEU A 107 7.12 -14.94 -5.01
C LEU A 107 6.06 -15.33 -6.06
N VAL A 108 4.90 -14.64 -6.08
CA VAL A 108 3.72 -15.07 -6.84
C VAL A 108 3.98 -15.01 -8.35
N LEU A 109 4.71 -14.00 -8.82
CA LEU A 109 4.97 -13.79 -10.25
C LEU A 109 6.35 -14.25 -10.70
N LEU A 110 7.14 -14.93 -9.84
CA LEU A 110 8.45 -15.46 -10.19
C LEU A 110 8.46 -16.24 -11.51
N PRO A 111 7.51 -17.17 -11.79
CA PRO A 111 7.50 -17.92 -13.04
C PRO A 111 7.26 -17.05 -14.29
N LEU A 112 6.70 -15.85 -14.14
CA LEU A 112 6.41 -14.95 -15.25
C LEU A 112 7.55 -13.97 -15.54
N THR A 113 8.56 -13.90 -14.67
CA THR A 113 9.69 -12.97 -14.83
C THR A 113 10.55 -13.27 -16.05
N VAL A 114 10.48 -14.49 -16.61
CA VAL A 114 11.20 -14.87 -17.84
C VAL A 114 10.67 -14.16 -19.10
N PHE A 115 9.45 -13.60 -19.03
CA PHE A 115 8.82 -12.90 -20.15
C PHE A 115 8.89 -11.39 -19.98
N PRO A 116 8.95 -10.61 -21.08
CA PRO A 116 8.76 -9.16 -21.02
C PRO A 116 7.44 -8.76 -20.31
N PRO A 117 7.37 -7.59 -19.64
CA PRO A 117 6.24 -7.23 -18.78
C PRO A 117 4.86 -7.32 -19.45
N VAL A 118 4.76 -6.89 -20.71
CA VAL A 118 3.51 -6.93 -21.50
C VAL A 118 3.05 -8.37 -21.73
N ILE A 119 3.97 -9.27 -22.09
CA ILE A 119 3.67 -10.69 -22.31
C ILE A 119 3.30 -11.36 -20.98
N ALA A 120 4.09 -11.10 -19.93
CA ALA A 120 3.81 -11.60 -18.59
C ALA A 120 2.41 -11.17 -18.10
N LYS A 121 2.02 -9.91 -18.33
CA LYS A 121 0.69 -9.39 -18.01
C LYS A 121 -0.42 -10.10 -18.78
N ASN A 122 -0.24 -10.36 -20.07
CA ASN A 122 -1.22 -11.08 -20.88
C ASN A 122 -1.40 -12.53 -20.39
N ILE A 123 -0.31 -13.22 -20.04
CA ILE A 123 -0.36 -14.57 -19.45
C ILE A 123 -1.09 -14.51 -18.10
N TRP A 124 -0.78 -13.53 -17.27
CA TRP A 124 -1.45 -13.32 -15.97
C TRP A 124 -2.95 -13.05 -16.13
N LEU A 125 -3.35 -12.26 -17.14
CA LEU A 125 -4.75 -12.00 -17.45
C LEU A 125 -5.49 -13.27 -17.86
N LEU A 126 -4.91 -14.09 -18.76
CA LEU A 126 -5.50 -15.37 -19.18
C LEU A 126 -5.64 -16.35 -17.99
N PHE A 127 -4.65 -16.38 -17.12
CA PHE A 127 -4.70 -17.14 -15.89
C PHE A 127 -5.84 -16.66 -14.98
N ASN A 128 -5.97 -15.35 -14.76
CA ASN A 128 -7.05 -14.76 -13.98
C ASN A 128 -8.45 -15.04 -14.56
N ILE A 129 -8.63 -15.02 -15.88
CA ILE A 129 -9.89 -15.42 -16.54
C ILE A 129 -10.22 -16.89 -16.23
N THR A 130 -9.20 -17.76 -16.26
CA THR A 130 -9.37 -19.18 -15.91
C THR A 130 -9.75 -19.33 -14.43
N LEU A 131 -9.18 -18.52 -13.54
CA LEU A 131 -9.52 -18.51 -12.12
C LEU A 131 -10.96 -18.05 -11.86
N VAL A 132 -11.49 -17.08 -12.61
CA VAL A 132 -12.92 -16.69 -12.53
C VAL A 132 -13.84 -17.88 -12.80
N ILE A 133 -13.56 -18.64 -13.86
CA ILE A 133 -14.34 -19.84 -14.21
C ILE A 133 -14.20 -20.89 -13.10
N PHE A 134 -12.97 -21.09 -12.61
CA PHE A 134 -12.68 -22.03 -11.53
C PHE A 134 -13.41 -21.69 -10.23
N ASP A 135 -13.44 -20.42 -9.83
CA ASP A 135 -14.14 -19.92 -8.65
C ASP A 135 -15.64 -20.18 -8.74
N ILE A 136 -16.26 -19.91 -9.90
CA ILE A 136 -17.68 -20.21 -10.12
C ILE A 136 -17.95 -21.71 -9.98
N ILE A 137 -17.12 -22.57 -10.59
CA ILE A 137 -17.26 -24.03 -10.48
C ILE A 137 -17.13 -24.48 -9.02
N LEU A 138 -16.17 -23.92 -8.29
CA LEU A 138 -15.90 -24.28 -6.91
C LEU A 138 -17.04 -23.83 -5.99
N LEU A 139 -17.54 -22.60 -6.16
CA LEU A 139 -18.74 -22.10 -5.50
C LEU A 139 -19.93 -23.02 -5.77
N CYS A 140 -20.19 -23.38 -7.03
CA CYS A 140 -21.27 -24.31 -7.39
C CYS A 140 -21.17 -25.63 -6.61
N LYS A 141 -19.96 -26.17 -6.44
CA LYS A 141 -19.75 -27.42 -5.69
C LYS A 141 -19.89 -27.25 -4.17
N ILE A 142 -19.45 -26.12 -3.61
CA ILE A 142 -19.54 -25.80 -2.18
C ILE A 142 -20.99 -25.55 -1.77
N VAL A 143 -21.67 -24.65 -2.48
CA VAL A 143 -23.04 -24.27 -2.14
C VAL A 143 -24.09 -25.16 -2.77
N ARG A 144 -23.83 -25.88 -3.86
CA ARG A 144 -24.83 -26.66 -4.60
C ARG A 144 -25.98 -25.79 -5.15
N LEU A 145 -25.66 -24.56 -5.56
CA LEU A 145 -26.55 -23.75 -6.37
C LEU A 145 -26.39 -24.09 -7.85
N PRO A 146 -27.44 -23.93 -8.68
CA PRO A 146 -27.31 -23.97 -10.12
C PRO A 146 -26.21 -23.02 -10.61
N TRP A 147 -25.47 -23.46 -11.63
CA TRP A 147 -24.36 -22.68 -12.18
C TRP A 147 -24.82 -21.29 -12.63
N LEU A 148 -25.99 -21.18 -13.25
CA LEU A 148 -26.52 -19.93 -13.75
C LEU A 148 -26.72 -18.87 -12.64
N ILE A 149 -27.28 -19.26 -11.49
CA ILE A 149 -27.42 -18.36 -10.34
C ILE A 149 -26.04 -17.96 -9.82
N THR A 150 -25.15 -18.94 -9.64
CA THR A 150 -23.82 -18.71 -9.08
C THR A 150 -22.98 -17.80 -9.98
N SER A 151 -23.03 -17.98 -11.29
CA SER A 151 -22.35 -17.13 -12.28
C SER A 151 -22.88 -15.69 -12.22
N VAL A 152 -24.21 -15.49 -12.20
CA VAL A 152 -24.78 -14.14 -12.11
C VAL A 152 -24.38 -13.45 -10.81
N LEU A 153 -24.39 -14.15 -9.68
CA LEU A 153 -23.97 -13.59 -8.40
C LEU A 153 -22.47 -13.29 -8.36
N PHE A 154 -21.62 -14.15 -8.90
CA PHE A 154 -20.17 -13.91 -8.92
C PHE A 154 -19.81 -12.76 -9.86
N LEU A 155 -20.32 -12.75 -11.09
CA LEU A 155 -20.09 -11.67 -12.06
C LEU A 155 -20.79 -10.37 -11.66
N GLY A 156 -21.82 -10.44 -10.79
CA GLY A 156 -22.45 -9.29 -10.15
C GLY A 156 -21.51 -8.49 -9.23
N SER A 157 -20.31 -9.01 -8.93
CA SER A 157 -19.21 -8.22 -8.35
C SER A 157 -18.71 -7.11 -9.28
N GLY A 158 -19.13 -7.10 -10.56
CA GLY A 158 -19.10 -5.93 -11.43
C GLY A 158 -17.76 -5.20 -11.46
N TYR A 159 -17.76 -3.96 -10.97
CA TYR A 159 -16.59 -3.08 -11.00
C TYR A 159 -15.41 -3.60 -10.15
N ALA A 160 -15.67 -4.40 -9.10
CA ALA A 160 -14.61 -5.04 -8.35
C ALA A 160 -13.89 -6.11 -9.18
N LEU A 161 -14.62 -6.98 -9.88
CA LEU A 161 -14.03 -7.99 -10.76
C LEU A 161 -13.31 -7.35 -11.96
N LEU A 162 -13.91 -6.33 -12.56
CA LEU A 162 -13.31 -5.51 -13.61
C LEU A 162 -11.93 -5.00 -13.20
N ASN A 163 -11.82 -4.33 -12.05
CA ASN A 163 -10.55 -3.78 -11.58
C ASN A 163 -9.53 -4.86 -11.22
N ASN A 164 -9.96 -6.05 -10.78
CA ASN A 164 -9.05 -7.16 -10.55
C ASN A 164 -8.39 -7.65 -11.84
N LEU A 165 -9.16 -7.76 -12.93
CA LEU A 165 -8.65 -8.14 -14.25
C LEU A 165 -7.77 -7.02 -14.85
N LEU A 166 -8.28 -5.78 -14.83
CA LEU A 166 -7.61 -4.61 -15.38
C LEU A 166 -6.25 -4.38 -14.72
N PHE A 167 -6.23 -4.26 -13.40
CA PHE A 167 -4.99 -3.97 -12.67
C PHE A 167 -4.13 -5.22 -12.43
N GLY A 168 -4.64 -6.43 -12.70
CA GLY A 168 -3.91 -7.67 -12.50
C GLY A 168 -3.67 -8.00 -11.02
N GLN A 169 -4.68 -7.75 -10.20
CA GLN A 169 -4.66 -7.96 -8.75
C GLN A 169 -4.53 -9.42 -8.36
N LEU A 170 -4.05 -9.66 -7.14
CA LEU A 170 -3.90 -11.01 -6.57
C LEU A 170 -5.20 -11.58 -5.98
N TYR A 171 -6.29 -10.81 -5.85
CA TYR A 171 -7.51 -11.35 -5.21
C TYR A 171 -8.16 -12.50 -5.99
N LEU A 172 -7.98 -12.56 -7.31
CA LEU A 172 -8.41 -13.70 -8.13
C LEU A 172 -7.59 -14.97 -7.86
N LEU A 173 -6.41 -14.87 -7.25
CA LEU A 173 -5.64 -16.02 -6.73
C LEU A 173 -6.04 -16.33 -5.27
N LEU A 174 -6.38 -15.32 -4.48
CA LEU A 174 -6.72 -15.47 -3.07
C LEU A 174 -8.09 -16.13 -2.85
N ILE A 175 -9.10 -15.76 -3.64
CA ILE A 175 -10.43 -16.36 -3.56
C ILE A 175 -10.41 -17.87 -3.79
N PRO A 176 -9.78 -18.42 -4.85
CA PRO A 176 -9.74 -19.87 -5.05
C PRO A 176 -8.98 -20.58 -3.94
N SER A 177 -7.91 -20.00 -3.39
CA SER A 177 -7.21 -20.53 -2.23
C SER A 177 -8.14 -20.65 -1.00
N LEU A 178 -8.93 -19.60 -0.72
CA LEU A 178 -9.93 -19.63 0.35
C LEU A 178 -11.04 -20.67 0.08
N LEU A 179 -11.60 -20.66 -1.14
CA LEU A 179 -12.66 -21.58 -1.53
C LEU A 179 -12.19 -23.05 -1.53
N LEU A 180 -10.95 -23.32 -1.92
CA LEU A 180 -10.34 -24.65 -1.83
C LEU A 180 -10.21 -25.09 -0.38
N GLY A 181 -9.81 -24.17 0.52
CA GLY A 181 -9.81 -24.39 1.96
C GLY A 181 -11.19 -24.85 2.46
N VAL A 182 -12.23 -24.11 2.10
CA VAL A 182 -13.63 -24.41 2.44
C VAL A 182 -14.09 -25.75 1.84
N PHE A 183 -13.78 -25.99 0.57
CA PHE A 183 -14.17 -27.18 -0.17
C PHE A 183 -13.53 -28.46 0.37
N PHE A 184 -12.24 -28.44 0.66
CA PHE A 184 -11.54 -29.57 1.25
C PHE A 184 -11.98 -29.82 2.69
N TYR A 185 -12.22 -28.75 3.46
CA TYR A 185 -12.77 -28.87 4.80
C TYR A 185 -14.13 -29.56 4.82
N GLN A 186 -15.06 -29.18 3.92
CA GLN A 186 -16.37 -29.84 3.80
C GLN A 186 -16.28 -31.34 3.44
N ARG A 187 -15.13 -31.77 2.90
CA ARG A 187 -14.85 -33.18 2.54
C ARG A 187 -13.92 -33.88 3.53
N GLN A 188 -13.72 -33.29 4.70
CA GLN A 188 -12.87 -33.83 5.76
C GLN A 188 -11.38 -33.99 5.34
N LYS A 189 -10.94 -33.31 4.27
CA LYS A 189 -9.55 -33.32 3.79
C LYS A 189 -8.73 -32.22 4.46
N MET A 190 -8.47 -32.36 5.76
CA MET A 190 -7.90 -31.30 6.60
C MET A 190 -6.50 -30.82 6.18
N ILE A 191 -5.66 -31.71 5.65
CA ILE A 191 -4.32 -31.34 5.15
C ILE A 191 -4.45 -30.37 3.97
N TRP A 192 -5.20 -30.74 2.95
CA TRP A 192 -5.42 -29.91 1.77
C TRP A 192 -6.14 -28.60 2.09
N ALA A 193 -7.07 -28.64 3.05
CA ALA A 193 -7.69 -27.42 3.56
C ALA A 193 -6.68 -26.50 4.24
N GLY A 194 -5.78 -27.07 5.06
CA GLY A 194 -4.71 -26.35 5.74
C GLY A 194 -3.73 -25.71 4.76
N ILE A 195 -3.27 -26.45 3.75
CA ILE A 195 -2.39 -25.92 2.68
C ILE A 195 -3.07 -24.75 1.97
N ALA A 196 -4.32 -24.93 1.55
CA ALA A 196 -5.05 -23.91 0.81
C ALA A 196 -5.22 -22.61 1.62
N ILE A 197 -5.61 -22.69 2.91
CA ILE A 197 -5.69 -21.52 3.81
C ILE A 197 -4.30 -20.94 4.12
N GLY A 198 -3.30 -21.79 4.29
CA GLY A 198 -1.92 -21.38 4.57
C GLY A 198 -1.28 -20.58 3.44
N CYS A 199 -1.54 -20.93 2.17
CA CYS A 199 -1.03 -20.17 1.02
C CYS A 199 -1.62 -18.75 0.93
N PHE A 200 -2.80 -18.52 1.48
CA PHE A 200 -3.47 -17.22 1.45
C PHE A 200 -2.72 -16.18 2.31
N ILE A 201 -2.33 -16.58 3.53
CA ILE A 201 -1.91 -15.67 4.61
C ILE A 201 -0.66 -14.85 4.26
N PRO A 202 0.42 -15.42 3.70
CA PRO A 202 1.61 -14.65 3.35
C PRO A 202 1.34 -13.63 2.24
N VAL A 203 0.43 -13.92 1.31
CA VAL A 203 0.09 -12.99 0.22
C VAL A 203 -0.77 -11.84 0.74
N LYS A 204 -1.76 -12.16 1.59
CA LYS A 204 -2.55 -11.16 2.32
C LYS A 204 -2.88 -11.68 3.73
N TYR A 205 -2.39 -10.99 4.74
CA TYR A 205 -2.49 -11.39 6.16
C TYR A 205 -3.93 -11.43 6.70
N ILE A 206 -4.91 -10.84 6.01
CA ILE A 206 -6.37 -11.04 6.22
C ILE A 206 -6.77 -12.52 6.33
N GLY A 207 -6.03 -13.44 5.70
CA GLY A 207 -6.26 -14.89 5.84
C GLY A 207 -6.19 -15.41 7.28
N ILE A 208 -5.50 -14.69 8.18
CA ILE A 208 -5.36 -15.06 9.58
C ILE A 208 -6.71 -15.14 10.30
N LEU A 209 -7.72 -14.39 9.85
CA LEU A 209 -9.08 -14.46 10.39
C LEU A 209 -9.72 -15.83 10.18
N PHE A 210 -9.43 -16.49 9.04
CA PHE A 210 -9.89 -17.86 8.79
C PHE A 210 -9.12 -18.87 9.65
N LEU A 211 -7.82 -18.67 9.87
CA LEU A 211 -7.02 -19.49 10.78
C LEU A 211 -7.55 -19.40 12.22
N MET A 212 -7.86 -18.19 12.69
CA MET A 212 -8.49 -17.95 14.00
C MET A 212 -9.86 -18.64 14.09
N TYR A 213 -10.68 -18.53 13.04
CA TYR A 213 -11.96 -19.22 12.97
C TYR A 213 -11.80 -20.75 13.08
N PHE A 214 -10.90 -21.37 12.31
CA PHE A 214 -10.69 -22.82 12.39
C PHE A 214 -10.07 -23.28 13.72
N THR A 215 -9.24 -22.43 14.35
CA THR A 215 -8.73 -22.64 15.70
C THR A 215 -9.87 -22.66 16.72
N TRP A 216 -10.79 -21.69 16.64
CA TRP A 216 -11.99 -21.65 17.46
C TRP A 216 -12.90 -22.86 17.25
N ARG A 217 -13.00 -23.34 16.00
CA ARG A 217 -13.71 -24.58 15.64
C ARG A 217 -12.97 -25.87 16.05
N LYS A 218 -11.86 -25.75 16.78
CA LYS A 218 -11.01 -26.86 17.28
C LYS A 218 -10.48 -27.77 16.16
N GLN A 219 -10.18 -27.21 14.99
CA GLN A 219 -9.68 -27.95 13.83
C GLN A 219 -8.14 -28.03 13.82
N GLY A 220 -7.56 -28.63 14.87
CA GLY A 220 -6.11 -28.59 15.13
C GLY A 220 -5.23 -29.07 13.96
N ARG A 221 -5.63 -30.15 13.26
CA ARG A 221 -4.87 -30.68 12.11
C ARG A 221 -4.81 -29.70 10.93
N LEU A 222 -5.93 -29.04 10.61
CA LEU A 222 -5.98 -28.01 9.56
C LEU A 222 -5.10 -26.82 9.97
N VAL A 223 -5.25 -26.35 11.20
CA VAL A 223 -4.51 -25.19 11.74
C VAL A 223 -3.00 -25.46 11.74
N GLY A 224 -2.57 -26.63 12.21
CA GLY A 224 -1.15 -26.99 12.23
C GLY A 224 -0.54 -27.03 10.82
N VAL A 225 -1.27 -27.59 9.84
CA VAL A 225 -0.81 -27.60 8.44
C VAL A 225 -0.79 -26.19 7.84
N ALA A 226 -1.79 -25.36 8.10
CA ALA A 226 -1.81 -23.98 7.62
C ALA A 226 -0.63 -23.17 8.18
N ILE A 227 -0.31 -23.31 9.47
CA ILE A 227 0.86 -22.68 10.09
C ILE A 227 2.16 -23.18 9.42
N ALA A 228 2.29 -24.50 9.22
CA ALA A 228 3.47 -25.06 8.55
C ALA A 228 3.64 -24.52 7.12
N THR A 229 2.54 -24.38 6.35
CA THR A 229 2.56 -23.77 5.02
C THR A 229 2.97 -22.30 5.05
N VAL A 230 2.46 -21.53 6.02
CA VAL A 230 2.88 -20.13 6.22
C VAL A 230 4.37 -20.05 6.50
N VAL A 231 4.86 -20.82 7.48
CA VAL A 231 6.28 -20.85 7.85
C VAL A 231 7.14 -21.24 6.66
N PHE A 232 6.75 -22.24 5.88
CA PHE A 232 7.47 -22.66 4.69
C PHE A 232 7.61 -21.54 3.64
N ILE A 233 6.51 -20.82 3.35
CA ILE A 233 6.54 -19.69 2.40
C ILE A 233 7.41 -18.54 2.94
N LEU A 234 7.33 -18.25 4.25
CA LEU A 234 8.17 -17.23 4.86
C LEU A 234 9.65 -17.60 4.82
N ILE A 235 10.01 -18.86 5.08
CA ILE A 235 11.39 -19.35 4.95
C ILE A 235 11.91 -19.16 3.52
N ILE A 236 11.13 -19.52 2.50
CA ILE A 236 11.51 -19.31 1.09
C ILE A 236 11.68 -17.81 0.81
N THR A 237 10.75 -16.98 1.29
CA THR A 237 10.82 -15.53 1.08
C THR A 237 12.06 -14.93 1.72
N VAL A 238 12.42 -15.35 2.94
CA VAL A 238 13.65 -14.93 3.63
C VAL A 238 14.89 -15.44 2.89
N TRP A 239 14.88 -16.69 2.46
CA TRP A 239 16.00 -17.29 1.74
C TRP A 239 16.31 -16.56 0.42
N MET A 240 15.28 -16.09 -0.29
CA MET A 240 15.47 -15.34 -1.54
C MET A 240 15.65 -13.83 -1.35
N GLY A 241 14.94 -13.24 -0.39
CA GLY A 241 14.77 -11.78 -0.28
C GLY A 241 15.50 -11.13 0.90
N GLY A 242 16.18 -11.91 1.75
CA GLY A 242 16.81 -11.44 2.98
C GLY A 242 15.84 -11.36 4.16
N VAL A 243 16.39 -11.14 5.36
CA VAL A 243 15.59 -10.94 6.59
C VAL A 243 15.16 -9.47 6.70
N GLU A 244 15.97 -8.58 6.15
CA GLU A 244 15.86 -7.11 6.22
C GLU A 244 14.55 -6.63 5.61
N VAL A 245 14.08 -7.25 4.52
CA VAL A 245 12.78 -6.95 3.89
C VAL A 245 11.60 -7.12 4.85
N PHE A 246 11.65 -8.14 5.72
CA PHE A 246 10.61 -8.37 6.72
C PHE A 246 10.73 -7.39 7.89
N GLN A 247 11.94 -7.02 8.28
CA GLN A 247 12.17 -6.01 9.31
C GLN A 247 11.59 -4.66 8.87
N SER A 248 11.90 -4.20 7.65
CA SER A 248 11.33 -2.98 7.07
C SER A 248 9.80 -3.04 6.99
N PHE A 249 9.24 -4.15 6.49
CA PHE A 249 7.79 -4.30 6.42
C PHE A 249 7.12 -4.27 7.80
N ALA A 250 7.70 -4.96 8.79
CA ALA A 250 7.13 -5.05 10.14
C ALA A 250 7.28 -3.76 10.95
N ALA A 251 8.38 -3.02 10.76
CA ALA A 251 8.65 -1.78 11.47
C ALA A 251 7.92 -0.57 10.87
N GLU A 252 7.93 -0.42 9.54
CA GLU A 252 7.49 0.82 8.88
C GLU A 252 6.11 0.67 8.22
N VAL A 253 5.88 -0.40 7.47
CA VAL A 253 4.69 -0.55 6.62
C VAL A 253 3.49 -1.08 7.40
N PHE A 254 3.65 -2.20 8.09
CA PHE A 254 2.54 -2.91 8.74
C PHE A 254 1.82 -2.07 9.82
N PRO A 255 2.52 -1.37 10.74
CA PRO A 255 1.87 -0.54 11.76
C PRO A 255 1.05 0.60 11.14
N ARG A 256 1.61 1.32 10.16
CA ARG A 256 0.88 2.39 9.44
C ARG A 256 -0.30 1.83 8.65
N HIS A 257 -0.17 0.62 8.10
CA HIS A 257 -1.26 0.00 7.35
C HIS A 257 -2.46 -0.32 8.25
N LEU A 258 -2.21 -0.84 9.47
CA LEU A 258 -3.26 -1.07 10.47
C LEU A 258 -3.95 0.23 10.92
N ARG A 259 -3.24 1.35 10.93
CA ARG A 259 -3.81 2.68 11.23
C ARG A 259 -4.53 3.33 10.04
N GLY A 260 -4.45 2.74 8.85
CA GLY A 260 -5.02 3.31 7.61
C GLY A 260 -4.24 4.52 7.10
N GLU A 261 -2.92 4.52 7.29
CA GLU A 261 -2.02 5.63 6.99
C GLU A 261 -1.04 5.32 5.85
N VAL A 262 -1.20 4.18 5.16
CA VAL A 262 -0.35 3.81 4.01
C VAL A 262 -0.90 4.31 2.68
N GLN A 263 -2.12 4.85 2.69
CA GLN A 263 -2.78 5.44 1.54
C GLN A 263 -3.27 6.83 1.94
N ALA A 264 -3.59 7.69 0.95
CA ALA A 264 -4.10 9.05 1.17
C ALA A 264 -5.27 9.12 2.18
N PRO A 265 -5.05 9.50 3.45
CA PRO A 265 -6.03 9.26 4.51
C PRO A 265 -7.35 10.04 4.35
N TYR A 266 -7.32 11.12 3.58
CA TYR A 266 -8.48 11.98 3.28
C TYR A 266 -9.22 11.58 2.01
N ALA A 267 -8.72 10.61 1.23
CA ALA A 267 -9.26 10.30 -0.08
C ALA A 267 -10.62 9.58 0.01
N ILE A 268 -11.65 10.24 -0.53
CA ILE A 268 -13.06 9.80 -0.49
C ILE A 268 -13.27 8.47 -1.23
N ASN A 269 -12.40 8.13 -2.19
CA ASN A 269 -12.44 6.88 -2.95
C ASN A 269 -12.29 5.62 -2.07
N PHE A 270 -11.68 5.72 -0.87
CA PHE A 270 -11.56 4.60 0.07
C PHE A 270 -12.84 4.23 0.78
N GLN A 271 -13.85 5.11 0.77
CA GLN A 271 -15.19 4.82 1.26
C GLN A 271 -15.19 4.14 2.66
N SER A 272 -14.40 4.68 3.60
CA SER A 272 -14.17 4.09 4.93
C SER A 272 -14.53 5.05 6.07
N TRP A 273 -14.75 4.50 7.28
CA TRP A 273 -14.97 5.28 8.49
C TRP A 273 -13.81 6.22 8.82
N ASN A 274 -12.58 5.77 8.58
CA ASN A 274 -11.37 6.56 8.80
C ASN A 274 -11.40 7.81 7.89
N SER A 275 -11.58 7.63 6.58
CA SER A 275 -11.66 8.75 5.64
C SER A 275 -12.83 9.70 5.95
N LEU A 276 -14.01 9.15 6.25
CA LEU A 276 -15.20 9.95 6.59
C LEU A 276 -14.94 10.86 7.80
N PHE A 277 -14.45 10.30 8.90
CA PHE A 277 -14.23 11.10 10.11
C PHE A 277 -13.03 12.03 10.02
N ARG A 278 -12.00 11.71 9.21
CA ARG A 278 -10.91 12.66 8.92
C ARG A 278 -11.43 13.89 8.19
N ASN A 279 -12.24 13.69 7.14
CA ASN A 279 -12.85 14.79 6.39
C ASN A 279 -13.82 15.63 7.24
N LEU A 280 -14.59 15.00 8.13
CA LEU A 280 -15.53 15.70 9.01
C LEU A 280 -14.84 16.50 10.10
N PHE A 281 -13.80 15.95 10.73
CA PHE A 281 -13.33 16.44 12.03
C PHE A 281 -11.87 16.91 12.09
N LEU A 282 -11.06 16.67 11.05
CA LEU A 282 -9.64 17.02 11.09
C LEU A 282 -9.28 18.03 10.01
N TYR A 283 -8.89 19.22 10.44
CA TYR A 283 -8.24 20.18 9.57
C TYR A 283 -6.92 19.60 9.06
N HIS A 284 -6.64 19.87 7.79
CA HIS A 284 -5.34 19.64 7.16
C HIS A 284 -5.11 20.76 6.15
N GLU A 285 -3.96 21.42 6.25
CA GLU A 285 -3.63 22.62 5.47
C GLU A 285 -3.59 22.39 3.96
N ALA A 286 -3.17 21.21 3.49
CA ALA A 286 -3.26 20.83 2.08
C ALA A 286 -4.54 20.06 1.69
N LEU A 287 -4.98 19.09 2.51
CA LEU A 287 -5.94 18.06 2.08
C LEU A 287 -7.37 18.24 2.60
N ASN A 288 -7.58 19.06 3.64
CA ASN A 288 -8.90 19.28 4.25
C ASN A 288 -8.94 20.61 5.00
N THR A 289 -8.96 21.71 4.25
CA THR A 289 -8.85 23.07 4.80
C THR A 289 -10.13 23.56 5.50
N HIS A 290 -11.28 22.95 5.19
CA HIS A 290 -12.58 23.32 5.71
C HIS A 290 -13.36 22.09 6.21
N PRO A 291 -12.91 21.41 7.28
CA PRO A 291 -13.70 20.35 7.90
C PRO A 291 -15.02 20.90 8.42
N LEU A 292 -16.04 20.04 8.53
CA LEU A 292 -17.34 20.43 9.09
C LEU A 292 -17.19 20.98 10.52
N TRP A 293 -16.36 20.33 11.34
CA TRP A 293 -16.02 20.80 12.68
C TRP A 293 -14.65 20.25 13.08
N HIS A 294 -13.62 21.10 13.15
CA HIS A 294 -12.33 20.68 13.64
C HIS A 294 -12.37 20.22 15.12
N SER A 295 -12.29 18.92 15.36
CA SER A 295 -12.21 18.31 16.68
C SER A 295 -11.43 16.98 16.63
N PRO A 296 -10.12 17.00 16.92
CA PRO A 296 -9.30 15.79 17.00
C PRO A 296 -9.84 14.77 18.00
N VAL A 297 -10.46 15.22 19.09
CA VAL A 297 -11.07 14.35 20.10
C VAL A 297 -12.27 13.60 19.52
N LEU A 298 -13.20 14.30 18.85
CA LEU A 298 -14.36 13.64 18.22
C LEU A 298 -13.93 12.64 17.15
N PHE A 299 -12.90 12.97 16.35
CA PHE A 299 -12.31 12.03 15.41
C PHE A 299 -11.87 10.73 16.09
N VAL A 300 -11.02 10.82 17.13
CA VAL A 300 -10.47 9.64 17.81
C VAL A 300 -11.59 8.82 18.47
N VAL A 301 -12.51 9.47 19.18
CA VAL A 301 -13.60 8.81 19.91
C VAL A 301 -14.56 8.11 18.94
N LEU A 302 -15.08 8.81 17.93
CA LEU A 302 -16.07 8.24 17.00
C LEU A 302 -15.46 7.14 16.13
N LYS A 303 -14.22 7.32 15.65
CA LYS A 303 -13.50 6.30 14.88
C LYS A 303 -13.33 5.01 15.69
N ASN A 304 -12.87 5.12 16.94
CA ASN A 304 -12.68 3.94 17.78
C ASN A 304 -14.01 3.33 18.23
N MET A 305 -15.02 4.15 18.50
CA MET A 305 -16.36 3.68 18.88
C MET A 305 -16.96 2.81 17.78
N ILE A 306 -16.96 3.29 16.51
CA ILE A 306 -17.53 2.51 15.41
C ILE A 306 -16.72 1.23 15.14
N LEU A 307 -15.39 1.34 15.13
CA LEU A 307 -14.48 0.21 14.88
C LEU A 307 -14.68 -0.91 15.92
N TRP A 308 -14.61 -0.58 17.21
CA TRP A 308 -14.71 -1.57 18.27
C TRP A 308 -16.13 -2.09 18.45
N SER A 309 -17.16 -1.28 18.19
CA SER A 309 -18.56 -1.75 18.22
C SER A 309 -18.82 -2.77 17.13
N LEU A 310 -18.40 -2.50 15.89
CA LEU A 310 -18.60 -3.40 14.76
C LEU A 310 -17.70 -4.64 14.86
N ALA A 311 -16.44 -4.49 15.29
CA ALA A 311 -15.55 -5.62 15.52
C ALA A 311 -16.07 -6.53 16.64
N GLY A 312 -16.47 -5.95 17.78
CA GLY A 312 -17.06 -6.67 18.91
C GLY A 312 -18.35 -7.40 18.53
N LEU A 313 -19.25 -6.72 17.80
CA LEU A 313 -20.45 -7.35 17.25
C LEU A 313 -20.11 -8.49 16.29
N SER A 314 -19.09 -8.31 15.45
CA SER A 314 -18.71 -9.33 14.46
C SER A 314 -18.17 -10.60 15.13
N VAL A 315 -17.30 -10.44 16.15
CA VAL A 315 -16.79 -11.56 16.93
C VAL A 315 -17.94 -12.24 17.70
N PHE A 316 -18.86 -11.46 18.28
CA PHE A 316 -20.04 -12.00 18.96
C PHE A 316 -20.90 -12.85 18.01
N VAL A 317 -21.20 -12.35 16.80
CA VAL A 317 -21.94 -13.08 15.77
C VAL A 317 -21.22 -14.38 15.40
N LEU A 318 -19.91 -14.33 15.12
CA LEU A 318 -19.14 -15.53 14.75
C LEU A 318 -19.07 -16.57 15.90
N ALA A 319 -19.03 -16.12 17.14
CA ALA A 319 -18.93 -17.00 18.30
C ALA A 319 -20.28 -17.61 18.72
N ARG A 320 -21.40 -16.94 18.42
CA ARG A 320 -22.71 -17.25 19.04
C ARG A 320 -23.83 -17.54 18.07
N ALA A 321 -23.74 -17.10 16.82
CA ALA A 321 -24.81 -17.34 15.86
C ALA A 321 -24.79 -18.78 15.37
N GLU A 322 -25.82 -19.56 15.73
CA GLU A 322 -25.98 -20.93 15.26
C GLU A 322 -27.33 -21.13 14.56
N PHE A 323 -27.30 -21.68 13.35
CA PHE A 323 -28.46 -22.09 12.60
C PHE A 323 -28.81 -23.55 12.91
N LYS A 324 -30.10 -23.90 12.80
CA LYS A 324 -30.59 -25.29 12.94
C LYS A 324 -29.80 -26.29 12.08
N LYS A 325 -29.42 -25.91 10.85
CA LYS A 325 -28.56 -26.72 9.99
C LYS A 325 -27.10 -26.33 10.20
N VAL A 326 -26.26 -27.29 10.62
CA VAL A 326 -24.81 -27.09 10.82
C VAL A 326 -24.13 -26.52 9.56
N GLY A 327 -24.52 -26.99 8.37
CA GLY A 327 -24.01 -26.48 7.10
C GLY A 327 -24.33 -25.00 6.87
N HIS A 328 -25.50 -24.51 7.30
CA HIS A 328 -25.85 -23.09 7.22
C HIS A 328 -25.03 -22.25 8.19
N THR A 329 -24.80 -22.74 9.41
CA THR A 329 -23.90 -22.08 10.37
C THR A 329 -22.51 -21.87 9.78
N PHE A 330 -21.94 -22.93 9.21
CA PHE A 330 -20.61 -22.86 8.61
C PHE A 330 -20.55 -21.89 7.42
N LEU A 331 -21.48 -21.98 6.46
CA LEU A 331 -21.54 -21.07 5.32
C LEU A 331 -21.76 -19.62 5.74
N PHE A 332 -22.62 -19.40 6.75
CA PHE A 332 -22.87 -18.07 7.29
C PHE A 332 -21.59 -17.48 7.89
N HIS A 333 -20.89 -18.21 8.78
CA HIS A 333 -19.64 -17.71 9.40
C HIS A 333 -18.55 -17.41 8.38
N VAL A 334 -18.29 -18.33 7.44
CA VAL A 334 -17.25 -18.14 6.41
C VAL A 334 -17.58 -16.97 5.48
N GLY A 335 -18.86 -16.75 5.15
CA GLY A 335 -19.29 -15.58 4.38
C GLY A 335 -19.27 -14.29 5.19
N PHE A 336 -19.56 -14.35 6.49
CA PHE A 336 -19.62 -13.19 7.37
C PHE A 336 -18.25 -12.59 7.68
N ILE A 337 -17.18 -13.40 7.73
CA ILE A 337 -15.80 -12.91 7.95
C ILE A 337 -15.38 -11.80 6.96
N PRO A 338 -15.41 -12.00 5.63
CA PRO A 338 -15.02 -10.95 4.69
C PRO A 338 -15.97 -9.74 4.71
N LEU A 339 -17.26 -9.94 4.99
CA LEU A 339 -18.21 -8.84 5.15
C LEU A 339 -17.86 -7.97 6.37
N ALA A 340 -17.68 -8.59 7.54
CA ALA A 340 -17.32 -7.92 8.78
C ALA A 340 -16.01 -7.16 8.66
N LEU A 341 -15.03 -7.72 7.97
CA LEU A 341 -13.77 -7.06 7.71
C LEU A 341 -13.94 -5.86 6.79
N LEU A 342 -14.61 -5.98 5.64
CA LEU A 342 -14.70 -4.88 4.68
C LEU A 342 -15.41 -3.65 5.30
N VAL A 343 -16.44 -3.87 6.13
CA VAL A 343 -17.14 -2.79 6.86
C VAL A 343 -16.23 -2.10 7.88
N ASN A 344 -15.28 -2.83 8.47
CA ASN A 344 -14.34 -2.32 9.46
C ASN A 344 -13.00 -1.86 8.88
N SER A 345 -12.78 -2.05 7.58
CA SER A 345 -11.49 -1.77 6.97
C SER A 345 -11.15 -0.28 7.06
N PRO A 346 -9.93 0.09 7.50
CA PRO A 346 -9.55 1.50 7.59
C PRO A 346 -9.41 2.15 6.21
N ALA A 347 -9.15 1.37 5.16
CA ALA A 347 -9.16 1.81 3.76
C ALA A 347 -9.60 0.65 2.86
N SER A 348 -10.51 0.89 1.92
CA SER A 348 -10.97 -0.12 0.98
C SER A 348 -11.11 0.45 -0.43
N VAL A 349 -10.33 -0.08 -1.37
CA VAL A 349 -10.46 0.24 -2.80
C VAL A 349 -11.32 -0.79 -3.52
N THR A 350 -11.85 -0.41 -4.67
CA THR A 350 -12.88 -1.15 -5.41
C THR A 350 -12.58 -2.65 -5.59
N TYR A 351 -11.33 -3.03 -5.89
CA TYR A 351 -11.01 -4.44 -6.14
C TYR A 351 -11.11 -5.34 -4.89
N HIS A 352 -11.03 -4.78 -3.67
CA HIS A 352 -11.23 -5.53 -2.42
C HIS A 352 -12.64 -6.11 -2.30
N PHE A 353 -13.64 -5.43 -2.90
CA PHE A 353 -15.05 -5.81 -2.80
C PHE A 353 -15.41 -7.08 -3.56
N LEU A 354 -14.46 -7.64 -4.34
CA LEU A 354 -14.61 -8.98 -4.92
C LEU A 354 -14.83 -10.05 -3.82
N LEU A 355 -14.26 -9.84 -2.62
CA LEU A 355 -14.50 -10.69 -1.45
C LEU A 355 -15.96 -10.73 -1.00
N LEU A 356 -16.78 -9.71 -1.32
CA LEU A 356 -18.23 -9.73 -1.01
C LEU A 356 -19.02 -10.74 -1.85
N SER A 357 -18.43 -11.29 -2.92
CA SER A 357 -19.05 -12.37 -3.68
C SER A 357 -19.33 -13.60 -2.80
N LEU A 358 -18.46 -13.88 -1.81
CA LEU A 358 -18.65 -15.00 -0.88
C LEU A 358 -19.89 -14.84 0.01
N PRO A 359 -20.03 -13.78 0.84
CA PRO A 359 -21.24 -13.58 1.62
C PRO A 359 -22.48 -13.50 0.75
N CYS A 360 -22.42 -12.85 -0.42
CA CYS A 360 -23.54 -12.79 -1.34
C CYS A 360 -24.02 -14.20 -1.74
N VAL A 361 -23.13 -15.02 -2.29
CA VAL A 361 -23.48 -16.39 -2.74
C VAL A 361 -23.93 -17.27 -1.57
N PHE A 362 -23.24 -17.20 -0.43
CA PHE A 362 -23.55 -18.04 0.74
C PHE A 362 -24.87 -17.64 1.39
N PHE A 363 -25.14 -16.35 1.55
CA PHE A 363 -26.38 -15.87 2.17
C PHE A 363 -27.57 -16.08 1.25
N VAL A 364 -27.43 -15.84 -0.06
CA VAL A 364 -28.45 -16.19 -1.05
C VAL A 364 -28.77 -17.68 -1.01
N LYS A 365 -27.76 -18.55 -0.93
CA LYS A 365 -28.00 -20.00 -0.75
C LYS A 365 -28.84 -20.30 0.49
N ILE A 366 -28.47 -19.74 1.64
CA ILE A 366 -29.19 -19.98 2.90
C ILE A 366 -30.65 -19.49 2.80
N LEU A 367 -30.89 -18.33 2.18
CA LEU A 367 -32.23 -17.78 2.00
C LEU A 367 -33.10 -18.60 1.04
N LEU A 368 -32.52 -19.06 -0.07
CA LEU A 368 -33.20 -19.93 -1.03
C LEU A 368 -33.58 -21.27 -0.41
N ASP A 369 -32.72 -21.86 0.42
CA ASP A 369 -33.04 -23.08 1.17
C ASP A 369 -34.21 -22.93 2.14
N LYS A 370 -34.49 -21.69 2.54
CA LYS A 370 -35.60 -21.32 3.41
C LYS A 370 -36.79 -20.77 2.65
N LYS A 371 -36.76 -20.82 1.31
CA LYS A 371 -37.79 -20.27 0.42
C LYS A 371 -38.02 -18.76 0.58
N ASN A 372 -37.03 -18.02 1.12
CA ASN A 372 -37.09 -16.56 1.22
C ASN A 372 -36.49 -15.91 -0.04
N MET A 373 -37.25 -15.94 -1.14
CA MET A 373 -36.81 -15.40 -2.43
C MET A 373 -36.61 -13.88 -2.38
N LEU A 374 -37.50 -13.15 -1.70
CA LEU A 374 -37.44 -11.70 -1.60
C LEU A 374 -36.15 -11.24 -0.91
N GLY A 375 -35.80 -11.87 0.22
CA GLY A 375 -34.54 -11.60 0.91
C GLY A 375 -33.31 -11.94 0.05
N ALA A 376 -33.37 -13.03 -0.72
CA ALA A 376 -32.28 -13.42 -1.61
C ALA A 376 -32.05 -12.38 -2.72
N VAL A 377 -33.13 -11.94 -3.38
CA VAL A 377 -33.08 -10.90 -4.43
C VAL A 377 -32.62 -9.56 -3.84
N PHE A 378 -33.11 -9.20 -2.66
CA PHE A 378 -32.72 -7.97 -1.97
C PHE A 378 -31.22 -7.92 -1.67
N LEU A 379 -30.66 -8.98 -1.05
CA LEU A 379 -29.21 -9.02 -0.79
C LEU A 379 -28.39 -9.04 -2.07
N ALA A 380 -28.81 -9.79 -3.09
CA ALA A 380 -28.12 -9.80 -4.38
C ALA A 380 -28.12 -8.40 -5.03
N GLY A 381 -29.26 -7.69 -4.99
CA GLY A 381 -29.38 -6.32 -5.51
C GLY A 381 -28.49 -5.33 -4.76
N LEU A 382 -28.46 -5.41 -3.42
CA LEU A 382 -27.61 -4.57 -2.60
C LEU A 382 -26.11 -4.84 -2.85
N PHE A 383 -25.73 -6.11 -3.02
CA PHE A 383 -24.38 -6.49 -3.41
C PHE A 383 -23.98 -5.93 -4.79
N ILE A 384 -24.86 -6.00 -5.78
CA ILE A 384 -24.60 -5.42 -7.11
C ILE A 384 -24.45 -3.90 -6.99
N LEU A 385 -25.30 -3.23 -6.21
CA LEU A 385 -25.25 -1.78 -6.01
C LEU A 385 -23.97 -1.31 -5.30
N ILE A 386 -23.41 -2.10 -4.37
CA ILE A 386 -22.09 -1.82 -3.77
C ILE A 386 -20.98 -1.84 -4.84
N ASN A 387 -21.12 -2.73 -5.82
CA ASN A 387 -20.15 -3.01 -6.87
C ASN A 387 -20.37 -2.23 -8.17
N THR A 388 -21.30 -1.27 -8.19
CA THR A 388 -21.39 -0.31 -9.28
C THR A 388 -20.29 0.75 -9.16
N PRO A 389 -19.90 1.39 -10.28
CA PRO A 389 -19.06 2.57 -10.23
C PRO A 389 -19.82 3.68 -9.49
N ILE A 390 -19.33 4.03 -8.30
CA ILE A 390 -19.88 5.12 -7.50
C ILE A 390 -19.18 6.39 -7.94
N PHE A 391 -19.95 7.33 -8.48
CA PHE A 391 -19.43 8.58 -9.03
C PHE A 391 -18.84 9.46 -7.91
N PRO A 392 -17.57 9.87 -8.01
CA PRO A 392 -16.92 10.75 -7.04
C PRO A 392 -17.44 12.21 -7.09
N LYS A 393 -18.41 12.52 -7.97
CA LYS A 393 -19.04 13.86 -8.07
C LYS A 393 -20.09 14.13 -6.98
N LEU A 394 -20.31 13.21 -6.06
CA LEU A 394 -21.17 13.47 -4.90
C LEU A 394 -20.40 14.32 -3.88
N HIS A 395 -21.13 15.19 -3.15
CA HIS A 395 -20.58 16.04 -2.09
C HIS A 395 -19.59 15.26 -1.19
N PRO A 396 -18.47 15.84 -0.71
CA PRO A 396 -17.43 15.14 0.06
C PRO A 396 -17.92 14.34 1.28
N LEU A 397 -19.11 14.66 1.79
CA LEU A 397 -19.78 13.95 2.89
C LEU A 397 -20.55 12.69 2.46
N VAL A 398 -20.63 12.40 1.16
CA VAL A 398 -21.41 11.29 0.62
C VAL A 398 -20.48 10.09 0.40
N TYR A 399 -20.58 9.13 1.32
CA TYR A 399 -19.85 7.85 1.31
C TYR A 399 -20.81 6.70 0.98
N PRO A 400 -21.41 6.64 -0.23
CA PRO A 400 -22.54 5.75 -0.48
C PRO A 400 -22.13 4.28 -0.44
N ARG A 401 -20.89 3.93 -0.83
CA ARG A 401 -20.42 2.54 -0.73
C ARG A 401 -20.33 2.10 0.73
N LEU A 402 -19.82 2.97 1.60
CA LEU A 402 -19.73 2.71 3.04
C LEU A 402 -21.11 2.42 3.63
N TRP A 403 -22.09 3.27 3.34
CA TRP A 403 -23.46 3.13 3.82
C TRP A 403 -24.17 1.91 3.24
N LEU A 404 -24.00 1.61 1.96
CA LEU A 404 -24.53 0.39 1.34
C LEU A 404 -23.90 -0.86 1.95
N MET A 405 -22.61 -0.84 2.25
CA MET A 405 -21.90 -1.95 2.89
C MET A 405 -22.36 -2.15 4.34
N LEU A 406 -22.54 -1.06 5.10
CA LEU A 406 -23.17 -1.13 6.43
C LEU A 406 -24.60 -1.66 6.33
N SER A 407 -25.36 -1.24 5.32
CA SER A 407 -26.71 -1.75 5.07
C SER A 407 -26.69 -3.24 4.77
N PHE A 408 -25.73 -3.73 3.98
CA PHE A 408 -25.58 -5.15 3.69
C PHE A 408 -25.25 -5.95 4.96
N PHE A 409 -24.40 -5.41 5.82
CA PHE A 409 -24.10 -5.97 7.13
C PHE A 409 -25.35 -6.07 8.03
N VAL A 410 -26.05 -4.96 8.24
CA VAL A 410 -27.24 -4.88 9.11
C VAL A 410 -28.39 -5.72 8.56
N CYS A 411 -28.70 -5.60 7.27
CA CYS A 411 -29.76 -6.37 6.63
C CYS A 411 -29.48 -7.87 6.64
N SER A 412 -28.22 -8.30 6.51
CA SER A 412 -27.88 -9.72 6.65
C SER A 412 -28.22 -10.25 8.04
N LEU A 413 -27.83 -9.53 9.10
CA LEU A 413 -28.17 -9.91 10.48
C LEU A 413 -29.68 -9.89 10.71
N TYR A 414 -30.38 -8.87 10.20
CA TYR A 414 -31.83 -8.76 10.31
C TYR A 414 -32.55 -9.92 9.60
N LEU A 415 -32.18 -10.25 8.36
CA LEU A 415 -32.82 -11.32 7.59
C LEU A 415 -32.68 -12.70 8.26
N PHE A 416 -31.57 -12.94 8.96
CA PHE A 416 -31.32 -14.20 9.66
C PHE A 416 -31.68 -14.19 11.15
N ARG A 417 -32.21 -13.08 11.70
CA ARG A 417 -32.43 -12.92 13.16
C ARG A 417 -33.30 -14.01 13.81
N HIS A 418 -34.32 -14.49 13.09
CA HIS A 418 -35.23 -15.53 13.57
C HIS A 418 -34.70 -16.94 13.34
N ASP A 419 -33.65 -17.07 12.53
CA ASP A 419 -33.03 -18.34 12.19
C ASP A 419 -31.83 -18.68 13.06
N ILE A 420 -31.25 -17.65 13.66
CA ILE A 420 -30.09 -17.73 14.53
C ILE A 420 -30.59 -18.00 15.94
N SER A 421 -30.20 -19.15 16.48
CA SER A 421 -30.24 -19.40 17.91
C SER A 421 -29.01 -18.74 18.56
N TRP A 422 -29.27 -17.86 19.52
CA TRP A 422 -28.22 -17.17 20.27
C TRP A 422 -27.96 -17.92 21.57
N ARG A 423 -26.72 -18.37 21.78
CA ARG A 423 -26.34 -18.94 23.08
C ARG A 423 -26.26 -17.82 24.14
N PRO A 424 -26.93 -17.94 25.30
CA PRO A 424 -27.01 -16.87 26.30
C PRO A 424 -25.65 -16.51 26.89
N VAL A 425 -25.45 -15.23 27.23
CA VAL A 425 -24.21 -14.77 27.87
C VAL A 425 -24.38 -13.55 28.78
N SER A 426 -23.53 -13.50 29.82
CA SER A 426 -23.29 -12.31 30.64
C SER A 426 -22.55 -11.22 29.87
N PHE A 427 -22.99 -9.97 30.01
CA PHE A 427 -22.29 -8.79 29.48
C PHE A 427 -20.81 -8.73 29.89
N VAL A 428 -20.47 -9.10 31.12
CA VAL A 428 -19.09 -9.07 31.65
C VAL A 428 -18.10 -9.87 30.80
N ARG A 429 -18.50 -11.02 30.24
CA ARG A 429 -17.61 -11.88 29.44
C ARG A 429 -17.41 -11.39 27.99
N TRP A 430 -18.25 -10.47 27.50
CA TRP A 430 -18.21 -10.03 26.09
C TRP A 430 -18.09 -8.53 25.92
N GLY A 431 -18.90 -7.75 26.64
CA GLY A 431 -18.88 -6.29 26.59
C GLY A 431 -17.62 -5.70 27.21
N LEU A 432 -17.14 -6.27 28.32
CA LEU A 432 -15.98 -5.71 29.04
C LEU A 432 -14.70 -5.72 28.19
N PRO A 433 -14.29 -6.81 27.51
CA PRO A 433 -13.11 -6.77 26.63
C PRO A 433 -13.20 -5.74 25.51
N VAL A 434 -14.38 -5.58 24.90
CA VAL A 434 -14.60 -4.59 23.84
C VAL A 434 -14.49 -3.17 24.39
N LEU A 435 -15.07 -2.91 25.57
CA LEU A 435 -14.95 -1.61 26.25
C LEU A 435 -13.51 -1.31 26.65
N VAL A 436 -12.77 -2.29 27.19
CA VAL A 436 -11.36 -2.14 27.55
C VAL A 436 -10.52 -1.76 26.32
N LEU A 437 -10.72 -2.46 25.19
CA LEU A 437 -10.03 -2.13 23.94
C LEU A 437 -10.43 -0.74 23.43
N PHE A 438 -11.72 -0.39 23.47
CA PHE A 438 -12.17 0.94 23.11
C PHE A 438 -11.47 2.04 23.94
N PHE A 439 -11.44 1.94 25.27
CA PHE A 439 -10.81 2.93 26.12
C PHE A 439 -9.29 2.96 25.95
N ALA A 440 -8.63 1.81 25.84
CA ALA A 440 -7.18 1.73 25.63
C ALA A 440 -6.76 2.41 24.31
N PHE A 441 -7.40 2.07 23.20
CA PHE A 441 -7.07 2.64 21.88
C PHE A 441 -7.52 4.10 21.74
N THR A 442 -8.59 4.51 22.42
CA THR A 442 -8.99 5.93 22.48
C THR A 442 -7.98 6.73 23.28
N GLY A 443 -7.56 6.25 24.45
CA GLY A 443 -6.53 6.89 25.26
C GLY A 443 -5.20 7.03 24.52
N GLN A 444 -4.75 5.96 23.86
CA GLN A 444 -3.55 6.00 23.02
C GLN A 444 -3.69 7.00 21.87
N GLY A 445 -4.83 7.00 21.17
CA GLY A 445 -5.08 7.91 20.05
C GLY A 445 -5.11 9.39 20.47
N LEU A 446 -5.63 9.69 21.66
CA LEU A 446 -5.61 11.04 22.22
C LEU A 446 -4.20 11.46 22.61
N ARG A 447 -3.42 10.57 23.23
CA ARG A 447 -2.02 10.84 23.60
C ARG A 447 -1.13 11.14 22.39
N LEU A 448 -1.18 10.29 21.37
CA LEU A 448 -0.42 10.50 20.12
C LEU A 448 -0.75 11.85 19.48
N ARG A 449 -2.03 12.23 19.51
CA ARG A 449 -2.49 13.53 18.96
C ARG A 449 -2.02 14.73 19.77
N SER A 450 -1.89 14.60 21.10
CA SER A 450 -1.32 15.67 21.94
C SER A 450 0.18 15.82 21.76
N GLU A 451 0.90 14.73 21.44
CA GLU A 451 2.35 14.74 21.23
C GLU A 451 2.74 15.34 19.85
N ASN A 452 1.86 15.29 18.84
CA ASN A 452 2.12 15.79 17.47
C ASN A 452 2.03 17.32 17.28
N THR A 453 2.05 18.15 18.33
CA THR A 453 1.95 19.62 18.18
C THR A 453 3.32 20.26 17.92
N GLU A 454 3.94 19.94 16.79
CA GLU A 454 5.14 20.66 16.37
C GLU A 454 4.76 22.01 15.75
N ARG A 455 5.00 23.10 16.49
CA ARG A 455 4.53 24.45 16.12
C ARG A 455 5.41 25.18 15.10
N HIS A 456 6.60 24.68 14.80
CA HIS A 456 7.62 25.40 14.02
C HIS A 456 7.73 24.94 12.56
N ALA A 457 7.07 23.84 12.20
CA ALA A 457 6.97 23.34 10.83
C ALA A 457 5.67 23.86 10.18
N VAL A 458 5.78 24.45 8.98
CA VAL A 458 4.64 25.03 8.26
C VAL A 458 4.63 24.49 6.83
N TYR A 459 3.46 24.10 6.32
CA TYR A 459 3.32 23.66 4.93
C TYR A 459 3.73 24.75 3.94
N TRP A 460 4.44 24.33 2.90
CA TRP A 460 4.79 25.15 1.76
C TRP A 460 3.82 24.85 0.60
N PRO A 461 2.89 25.76 0.25
CA PRO A 461 1.92 25.50 -0.80
C PRO A 461 2.58 25.42 -2.17
N ILE A 462 2.13 24.47 -2.99
CA ILE A 462 2.54 24.28 -4.38
C ILE A 462 1.35 24.50 -5.30
N ASP A 463 1.54 25.31 -6.34
CA ASP A 463 0.52 25.73 -7.31
C ASP A 463 0.26 24.68 -8.41
N ASP A 464 0.15 23.39 -8.05
CA ASP A 464 -0.34 22.34 -8.95
C ASP A 464 -1.13 21.29 -8.15
N PRO A 465 -2.46 21.30 -8.12
CA PRO A 465 -3.24 20.38 -7.28
C PRO A 465 -3.17 18.91 -7.75
N ARG A 466 -2.50 18.62 -8.87
CA ARG A 466 -2.40 17.25 -9.41
C ARG A 466 -1.22 16.47 -8.84
N TYR A 467 -0.29 17.11 -8.12
CA TYR A 467 0.81 16.36 -7.52
C TYR A 467 0.28 15.38 -6.47
N THR A 468 0.89 14.20 -6.41
CA THR A 468 0.58 13.19 -5.40
C THR A 468 1.68 13.09 -4.35
N THR A 469 2.93 13.31 -4.76
CA THR A 469 4.08 13.34 -3.85
C THR A 469 5.18 14.25 -4.38
N LEU A 470 5.91 14.90 -3.47
CA LEU A 470 7.10 15.72 -3.71
C LEU A 470 8.31 15.07 -3.05
N LYS A 471 9.48 15.11 -3.69
CA LYS A 471 10.71 14.43 -3.26
C LYS A 471 11.94 15.24 -3.67
N GLN A 472 13.05 15.03 -2.99
CA GLN A 472 14.39 15.46 -3.43
C GLN A 472 14.44 16.95 -3.82
N PRO A 473 14.05 17.88 -2.93
CA PRO A 473 14.29 19.29 -3.15
C PRO A 473 15.78 19.58 -3.28
N ASP A 474 16.12 20.54 -4.13
CA ASP A 474 17.44 21.16 -4.20
C ASP A 474 17.32 22.67 -4.44
N VAL A 475 18.37 23.41 -4.10
CA VAL A 475 18.34 24.87 -4.03
C VAL A 475 19.44 25.49 -4.89
N GLY A 476 19.06 26.50 -5.65
CA GLY A 476 19.99 27.46 -6.24
C GLY A 476 20.09 28.71 -5.37
N LYS A 477 20.43 29.84 -5.98
CA LYS A 477 20.58 31.12 -5.26
C LYS A 477 19.24 31.69 -4.80
N ASN A 478 18.24 31.67 -5.66
CA ASN A 478 16.92 32.23 -5.37
C ASN A 478 15.77 31.26 -5.65
N ARG A 479 16.06 30.03 -6.10
CA ARG A 479 15.05 29.06 -6.50
C ARG A 479 15.21 27.74 -5.77
N LEU A 480 14.08 27.09 -5.54
CA LEU A 480 13.98 25.72 -5.08
C LEU A 480 13.45 24.88 -6.25
N VAL A 481 14.04 23.74 -6.51
CA VAL A 481 13.53 22.72 -7.43
C VAL A 481 13.25 21.43 -6.67
N PHE A 482 12.37 20.60 -7.19
CA PHE A 482 12.02 19.32 -6.55
C PHE A 482 11.42 18.35 -7.56
N SER A 483 11.57 17.05 -7.30
CA SER A 483 10.86 16.01 -8.04
C SER A 483 9.42 15.91 -7.56
N ALA A 484 8.47 15.85 -8.49
CA ALA A 484 7.06 15.70 -8.21
C ALA A 484 6.47 14.57 -9.05
N LEU A 485 5.68 13.71 -8.42
CA LEU A 485 4.83 12.75 -9.13
C LEU A 485 3.51 13.44 -9.51
N VAL A 486 3.28 13.60 -10.81
CA VAL A 486 2.10 14.28 -11.37
C VAL A 486 1.54 13.46 -12.53
N ASP A 487 0.23 13.18 -12.52
CA ASP A 487 -0.46 12.43 -13.58
C ASP A 487 0.27 11.12 -13.99
N ASP A 488 0.81 10.40 -12.99
CA ASP A 488 1.56 9.14 -13.09
C ASP A 488 3.03 9.22 -13.56
N HIS A 489 3.61 10.40 -13.71
CA HIS A 489 5.02 10.57 -14.09
C HIS A 489 5.80 11.46 -13.13
N TYR A 490 7.08 11.14 -12.92
CA TYR A 490 7.98 12.00 -12.17
C TYR A 490 8.55 13.11 -13.07
N SER A 491 8.36 14.35 -12.67
CA SER A 491 8.90 15.54 -13.32
C SER A 491 9.55 16.45 -12.30
N VAL A 492 10.43 17.35 -12.74
CA VAL A 492 11.04 18.36 -11.87
C VAL A 492 10.28 19.68 -12.00
N TYR A 493 9.90 20.23 -10.86
CA TYR A 493 9.21 21.51 -10.70
C TYR A 493 10.12 22.55 -10.04
N SER A 494 9.76 23.82 -10.21
CA SER A 494 10.40 24.97 -9.59
C SER A 494 9.46 25.62 -8.58
N SER A 495 10.02 26.36 -7.61
CA SER A 495 9.27 27.25 -6.72
C SER A 495 8.65 28.45 -7.43
N GLU A 496 9.20 28.85 -8.57
CA GLU A 496 8.48 29.73 -9.50
C GLU A 496 7.46 28.87 -10.26
N ALA A 497 6.17 29.25 -10.25
CA ALA A 497 5.09 28.47 -10.85
C ALA A 497 5.46 27.96 -12.26
N GLY A 498 5.81 26.68 -12.37
CA GLY A 498 6.29 26.12 -13.63
C GLY A 498 7.07 24.81 -13.48
N ARG A 499 6.99 23.98 -14.52
CA ARG A 499 7.81 22.76 -14.64
C ARG A 499 9.18 23.12 -15.21
N TRP A 500 10.23 22.57 -14.62
CA TRP A 500 11.57 22.69 -15.19
C TRP A 500 11.82 21.65 -16.27
N THR A 501 11.32 20.44 -16.10
CA THR A 501 11.41 19.39 -17.11
C THR A 501 10.14 19.33 -17.98
N PRO A 502 10.24 18.77 -19.18
CA PRO A 502 9.08 18.47 -20.03
C PRO A 502 8.05 17.58 -19.33
N VAL A 503 6.80 17.69 -19.76
CA VAL A 503 5.66 16.92 -19.21
C VAL A 503 5.71 15.44 -19.63
N HIS A 504 6.16 15.14 -20.86
CA HIS A 504 5.90 13.84 -21.49
C HIS A 504 7.07 13.32 -22.34
N THR A 505 8.19 12.97 -21.71
CA THR A 505 9.30 12.29 -22.41
C THR A 505 9.93 11.14 -21.63
N ARG A 506 9.93 11.21 -20.29
CA ARG A 506 10.43 10.20 -19.35
C ARG A 506 10.24 10.69 -17.91
N ASN A 507 10.53 9.82 -16.96
CA ASN A 507 10.67 10.22 -15.57
C ASN A 507 12.03 10.88 -15.29
N PHE A 508 12.02 11.98 -14.53
CA PHE A 508 13.22 12.67 -14.07
C PHE A 508 13.24 12.79 -12.54
N TYR A 509 14.42 12.54 -11.95
CA TYR A 509 14.63 12.44 -10.50
C TYR A 509 15.85 13.27 -10.06
N ASN A 510 16.04 13.39 -8.74
CA ASN A 510 17.22 13.99 -8.10
C ASN A 510 17.70 15.26 -8.82
N PRO A 511 16.87 16.33 -8.85
CA PRO A 511 17.28 17.58 -9.44
C PRO A 511 18.48 18.15 -8.68
N ALA A 512 19.46 18.67 -9.41
CA ALA A 512 20.56 19.46 -8.85
C ALA A 512 20.66 20.79 -9.59
N LEU A 513 20.28 21.89 -8.94
CA LEU A 513 20.24 23.22 -9.52
C LEU A 513 21.58 23.94 -9.27
N ALA A 514 22.16 24.49 -10.34
CA ALA A 514 23.37 25.29 -10.21
C ALA A 514 23.09 26.56 -9.37
N SER A 515 24.13 27.04 -8.68
CA SER A 515 24.04 28.20 -7.79
C SER A 515 23.65 29.51 -8.50
N ASP A 516 23.68 29.56 -9.83
CA ASP A 516 23.26 30.71 -10.63
C ASP A 516 21.79 30.64 -11.11
N ASP A 517 21.04 29.61 -10.67
CA ASP A 517 19.65 29.33 -11.07
C ASP A 517 19.45 29.09 -12.59
N SER A 518 20.54 28.88 -13.36
CA SER A 518 20.48 28.83 -14.83
C SER A 518 20.42 27.42 -15.39
N THR A 519 21.02 26.47 -14.67
CA THR A 519 21.33 25.13 -15.19
C THR A 519 20.89 24.07 -14.18
N LEU A 520 20.14 23.08 -14.67
CA LEU A 520 19.64 21.96 -13.87
C LEU A 520 20.29 20.66 -14.36
N LEU A 521 20.82 19.87 -13.43
CA LEU A 521 21.09 18.45 -13.66
C LEU A 521 19.90 17.64 -13.15
N VAL A 522 19.56 16.60 -13.88
CA VAL A 522 18.54 15.62 -13.48
C VAL A 522 19.06 14.25 -13.84
N GLU A 523 18.54 13.22 -13.17
CA GLU A 523 18.82 11.85 -13.56
C GLU A 523 17.58 11.13 -14.09
N THR A 524 17.80 10.12 -14.91
CA THR A 524 16.75 9.29 -15.48
C THR A 524 17.27 7.87 -15.70
N MET A 525 16.37 6.88 -15.67
CA MET A 525 16.69 5.51 -16.05
C MET A 525 16.54 5.36 -17.56
N ALA A 526 17.65 5.20 -18.27
CA ALA A 526 17.67 5.05 -19.71
C ALA A 526 18.67 3.96 -20.12
N ASN A 527 18.33 3.15 -21.13
CA ASN A 527 19.20 2.08 -21.63
C ASN A 527 19.67 1.08 -20.55
N GLY A 528 18.83 0.85 -19.52
CA GLY A 528 19.13 -0.08 -18.42
C GLY A 528 20.11 0.44 -17.36
N ARG A 529 20.45 1.74 -17.38
CA ARG A 529 21.39 2.40 -16.47
C ARG A 529 20.87 3.79 -16.07
N ILE A 530 21.41 4.34 -14.97
CA ILE A 530 21.09 5.70 -14.56
C ILE A 530 22.01 6.66 -15.33
N GLU A 531 21.39 7.65 -15.96
CA GLU A 531 22.06 8.67 -16.75
C GLU A 531 21.75 10.05 -16.16
N ILE A 532 22.76 10.92 -16.12
CA ILE A 532 22.68 12.34 -15.76
C ILE A 532 22.48 13.15 -17.04
N TRP A 533 21.49 14.01 -17.01
CA TRP A 533 21.07 14.88 -18.11
C TRP A 533 21.08 16.33 -17.64
N ILE A 534 21.34 17.26 -18.56
CA ILE A 534 21.47 18.69 -18.27
C ILE A 534 20.39 19.48 -19.02
N SER A 535 19.73 20.40 -18.34
CA SER A 535 18.74 21.32 -18.92
C SER A 535 19.06 22.78 -18.58
N LYS A 536 18.98 23.66 -19.59
CA LYS A 536 19.29 25.10 -19.47
C LYS A 536 18.03 25.95 -19.56
N GLY A 537 17.37 26.18 -18.43
CA GLY A 537 16.12 26.93 -18.31
C GLY A 537 14.86 26.05 -18.28
N GLN A 538 13.77 26.61 -17.74
CA GLN A 538 12.53 25.88 -17.48
C GLN A 538 11.85 25.35 -18.75
N GLY A 539 11.27 24.16 -18.64
CA GLY A 539 10.51 23.47 -19.69
C GLY A 539 11.35 22.94 -20.86
N LYS A 540 12.68 23.16 -20.86
CA LYS A 540 13.54 22.70 -21.96
C LYS A 540 13.88 21.22 -21.81
N GLU A 541 13.92 20.54 -22.94
CA GLU A 541 14.37 19.15 -23.03
C GLU A 541 15.80 19.01 -22.47
N PRO A 542 16.00 18.18 -21.44
CA PRO A 542 17.34 17.84 -20.99
C PRO A 542 18.09 17.10 -22.10
N ILE A 543 19.41 17.28 -22.15
CA ILE A 543 20.31 16.53 -23.03
C ILE A 543 21.19 15.59 -22.21
N PHE A 544 21.51 14.42 -22.76
CA PHE A 544 22.40 13.45 -22.12
C PHE A 544 23.76 14.09 -21.86
N LEU A 545 24.28 13.91 -20.64
CA LEU A 545 25.60 14.38 -20.26
C LEU A 545 26.53 13.21 -19.94
N GLN A 546 26.16 12.33 -19.00
CA GLN A 546 26.99 11.19 -18.60
C GLN A 546 26.16 10.09 -17.92
N ILE A 547 26.72 8.88 -17.81
CA ILE A 547 26.28 7.83 -16.90
C ILE A 547 26.71 8.13 -15.46
N GLY A 548 25.77 8.04 -14.52
CA GLY A 548 25.99 8.35 -13.10
C GLY A 548 24.67 8.61 -12.36
N GLN A 549 24.73 8.82 -11.05
CA GLN A 549 23.54 9.10 -10.23
C GLN A 549 23.83 10.11 -9.11
N SER A 550 22.77 10.69 -8.56
CA SER A 550 22.78 11.66 -7.46
C SER A 550 23.72 12.85 -7.73
N PRO A 551 23.56 13.61 -8.83
CA PRO A 551 24.44 14.76 -9.09
C PRO A 551 24.30 15.83 -7.99
N THR A 552 25.37 16.56 -7.68
CA THR A 552 25.33 17.79 -6.87
C THR A 552 26.33 18.81 -7.43
N TRP A 553 25.97 20.09 -7.41
CA TRP A 553 26.87 21.14 -7.90
C TRP A 553 27.90 21.55 -6.86
N GLN A 554 29.13 21.79 -7.32
CA GLN A 554 30.05 22.64 -6.58
C GLN A 554 29.49 24.07 -6.57
N PRO A 555 29.62 24.84 -5.47
CA PRO A 555 29.00 26.16 -5.34
C PRO A 555 29.38 27.18 -6.42
N ASP A 556 30.50 26.99 -7.10
CA ASP A 556 30.95 27.83 -8.21
C ASP A 556 30.20 27.58 -9.54
N GLY A 557 29.36 26.54 -9.61
CA GLY A 557 28.63 26.13 -10.80
C GLY A 557 29.51 25.57 -11.93
N ARG A 558 30.81 25.37 -11.68
CA ARG A 558 31.79 24.92 -12.69
C ARG A 558 31.95 23.41 -12.70
N ARG A 559 31.92 22.79 -11.52
CA ARG A 559 32.02 21.33 -11.38
C ARG A 559 30.78 20.77 -10.71
N PHE A 560 30.52 19.49 -10.94
CA PHE A 560 29.55 18.73 -10.15
C PHE A 560 30.12 17.38 -9.75
N ALA A 561 29.67 16.86 -8.61
CA ALA A 561 29.98 15.53 -8.13
C ALA A 561 28.80 14.57 -8.41
N PHE A 562 29.10 13.29 -8.58
CA PHE A 562 28.10 12.24 -8.78
C PHE A 562 28.67 10.87 -8.43
N PHE A 563 27.81 9.88 -8.18
CA PHE A 563 28.24 8.49 -8.01
C PHE A 563 28.31 7.74 -9.34
N ARG A 564 29.36 6.93 -9.51
CA ARG A 564 29.49 5.95 -10.59
C ARG A 564 30.32 4.76 -10.12
N ASP A 565 29.75 3.55 -10.22
CA ASP A 565 30.44 2.28 -9.98
C ASP A 565 31.22 2.19 -8.65
N GLY A 566 30.67 2.76 -7.58
CA GLY A 566 31.30 2.77 -6.25
C GLY A 566 32.31 3.89 -6.01
N PHE A 567 32.40 4.84 -6.93
CA PHE A 567 33.25 6.03 -6.85
C PHE A 567 32.43 7.30 -6.82
N ILE A 568 32.93 8.31 -6.09
CA ILE A 568 32.56 9.70 -6.32
C ILE A 568 33.45 10.24 -7.44
N CYS A 569 32.81 10.74 -8.49
CA CYS A 569 33.47 11.37 -9.63
C CYS A 569 33.19 12.87 -9.64
N LEU A 570 34.16 13.67 -10.05
CA LEU A 570 33.98 15.11 -10.33
C LEU A 570 34.10 15.36 -11.82
N TYR A 571 33.14 16.12 -12.37
CA TYR A 571 33.14 16.56 -13.76
C TYR A 571 33.28 18.08 -13.87
N ASP A 572 34.19 18.56 -14.70
CA ASP A 572 34.34 19.97 -15.04
C ASP A 572 33.57 20.32 -16.32
N MET A 573 32.59 21.21 -16.20
CA MET A 573 31.70 21.63 -17.30
C MET A 573 32.39 22.48 -18.36
N GLN A 574 33.48 23.18 -18.01
CA GLN A 574 34.21 24.04 -18.95
C GLN A 574 35.29 23.25 -19.69
N GLN A 575 36.03 22.40 -18.96
CA GLN A 575 37.14 21.62 -19.52
C GLN A 575 36.68 20.31 -20.14
N HIS A 576 35.44 19.87 -19.84
CA HIS A 576 34.91 18.57 -20.24
C HIS A 576 35.81 17.40 -19.80
N GLN A 577 36.37 17.50 -18.59
CA GLN A 577 37.32 16.54 -18.03
C GLN A 577 36.86 15.97 -16.68
N TRP A 578 37.41 14.81 -16.35
CA TRP A 578 37.22 14.12 -15.08
C TRP A 578 38.37 14.44 -14.14
N SER A 579 38.05 14.63 -12.86
CA SER A 579 39.07 14.44 -11.82
C SER A 579 39.27 12.94 -11.55
N SER A 580 40.35 12.59 -10.87
CA SER A 580 40.57 11.21 -10.39
C SER A 580 39.38 10.76 -9.55
N PRO A 581 38.80 9.56 -9.81
CA PRO A 581 37.68 9.05 -9.04
C PRO A 581 38.12 8.70 -7.61
N MET A 582 37.23 8.92 -6.66
CA MET A 582 37.48 8.66 -5.24
C MET A 582 36.63 7.46 -4.80
N GLU A 583 37.26 6.39 -4.35
CA GLU A 583 36.58 5.15 -3.96
C GLU A 583 35.81 5.34 -2.66
N VAL A 584 34.54 4.94 -2.66
CA VAL A 584 33.62 5.13 -1.52
C VAL A 584 32.74 3.92 -1.24
N GLY A 585 32.78 2.88 -2.07
CA GLY A 585 31.96 1.68 -1.93
C GLY A 585 30.48 1.94 -2.23
N ASN A 586 29.59 1.40 -1.38
CA ASN A 586 28.15 1.44 -1.57
C ASN A 586 27.53 2.81 -1.18
N GLY A 587 27.98 3.87 -1.85
CA GLY A 587 27.52 5.24 -1.63
C GLY A 587 26.11 5.51 -2.14
N TYR A 588 25.36 6.34 -1.42
CA TYR A 588 24.09 6.94 -1.82
C TYR A 588 23.93 8.29 -1.12
N ASP A 589 23.13 9.18 -1.71
CA ASP A 589 22.92 10.58 -1.31
C ASP A 589 24.21 11.38 -1.09
N LEU A 590 24.40 12.44 -1.86
CA LEU A 590 25.62 13.24 -1.77
C LEU A 590 25.30 14.73 -1.82
N ALA A 591 26.08 15.51 -1.08
CA ALA A 591 25.93 16.96 -1.03
C ALA A 591 27.30 17.64 -0.96
N PHE A 592 27.52 18.59 -1.87
CA PHE A 592 28.69 19.46 -1.85
C PHE A 592 28.60 20.47 -0.71
N SER A 593 29.72 20.74 -0.06
CA SER A 593 29.81 21.82 0.92
C SER A 593 29.79 23.20 0.24
N PRO A 594 29.19 24.23 0.88
CA PRO A 594 29.20 25.60 0.38
C PRO A 594 30.60 26.22 0.25
N ASP A 595 31.60 25.68 0.96
CA ASP A 595 33.00 26.10 0.84
C ASP A 595 33.72 25.51 -0.39
N GLY A 596 33.07 24.56 -1.09
CA GLY A 596 33.60 23.91 -2.28
C GLY A 596 34.77 22.95 -2.04
N ASN A 597 35.10 22.57 -0.80
CA ASN A 597 36.23 21.69 -0.48
C ASN A 597 35.82 20.29 0.00
N HIS A 598 34.54 20.07 0.32
CA HIS A 598 34.10 18.83 0.95
C HIS A 598 32.83 18.27 0.28
N ILE A 599 32.64 16.97 0.42
CA ILE A 599 31.43 16.26 0.02
C ILE A 599 30.95 15.43 1.21
N ALA A 600 29.70 15.62 1.62
CA ALA A 600 29.04 14.72 2.56
C ALA A 600 28.32 13.62 1.78
N TYR A 601 28.40 12.38 2.25
CA TYR A 601 27.72 11.26 1.60
C TYR A 601 27.42 10.12 2.57
N CYS A 602 26.39 9.33 2.25
CA CYS A 602 26.05 8.14 3.01
C CYS A 602 26.59 6.87 2.35
N THR A 603 26.93 5.87 3.16
CA THR A 603 27.19 4.49 2.72
C THR A 603 26.35 3.52 3.53
N TRP A 604 26.13 2.32 3.00
CA TRP A 604 25.51 1.23 3.73
C TRP A 604 26.29 -0.07 3.59
N ASP A 605 26.29 -0.87 4.65
CA ASP A 605 26.87 -2.20 4.74
C ASP A 605 26.08 -3.08 5.73
N ALA A 606 26.64 -4.23 6.11
CA ALA A 606 26.02 -5.14 7.07
C ALA A 606 25.91 -4.57 8.50
N GLN A 607 26.63 -3.50 8.81
CA GLN A 607 26.63 -2.80 10.10
C GLN A 607 25.69 -1.58 10.10
N GLY A 608 24.90 -1.40 9.04
CA GLY A 608 23.93 -0.33 8.91
C GLY A 608 24.41 0.77 7.96
N THR A 609 24.20 2.02 8.36
CA THR A 609 24.53 3.18 7.53
C THR A 609 25.55 4.09 8.21
N SER A 610 26.38 4.72 7.38
CA SER A 610 27.41 5.66 7.83
C SER A 610 27.34 6.94 7.02
N LEU A 611 27.47 8.07 7.70
CA LEU A 611 27.61 9.39 7.11
C LEU A 611 29.09 9.79 7.14
N HIS A 612 29.61 10.18 5.99
CA HIS A 612 31.01 10.52 5.78
C HIS A 612 31.16 11.94 5.24
N VAL A 613 32.35 12.50 5.45
CA VAL A 613 32.81 13.75 4.84
C VAL A 613 34.14 13.49 4.14
N LEU A 614 34.15 13.70 2.82
CA LEU A 614 35.31 13.58 1.94
C LEU A 614 35.90 14.96 1.66
N ASP A 615 37.22 15.12 1.82
CA ASP A 615 37.96 16.29 1.35
C ASP A 615 38.41 16.05 -0.11
N ILE A 616 38.00 16.93 -1.02
CA ILE A 616 38.26 16.75 -2.45
C ILE A 616 39.70 17.08 -2.85
N ARG A 617 40.50 17.71 -1.97
CA ARG A 617 41.86 18.16 -2.28
C ARG A 617 42.87 17.04 -2.13
N ASP A 618 42.72 16.22 -1.10
CA ASP A 618 43.61 15.09 -0.81
C ASP A 618 42.91 13.72 -0.86
N GLY A 619 41.59 13.69 -1.08
CA GLY A 619 40.79 12.47 -1.20
C GLY A 619 40.54 11.77 0.14
N ARG A 620 40.82 12.41 1.28
CA ARG A 620 40.63 11.79 2.60
C ARG A 620 39.18 11.83 3.02
N THR A 621 38.69 10.69 3.49
CA THR A 621 37.35 10.54 4.06
C THR A 621 37.42 10.42 5.59
N ARG A 622 36.51 11.11 6.28
CA ARG A 622 36.21 10.85 7.70
C ARG A 622 34.76 10.42 7.88
N THR A 623 34.53 9.37 8.66
CA THR A 623 33.20 9.01 9.14
C THR A 623 32.81 9.94 10.28
N VAL A 624 31.64 10.56 10.19
CA VAL A 624 31.14 11.51 11.20
C VAL A 624 29.98 10.95 12.01
N LEU A 625 29.27 9.94 11.49
CA LEU A 625 28.23 9.23 12.20
C LEU A 625 28.08 7.82 11.63
N GLN A 626 27.89 6.82 12.49
CA GLN A 626 27.59 5.44 12.11
C GLN A 626 26.42 4.94 12.98
N SER A 627 25.49 4.23 12.36
CA SER A 627 24.34 3.63 13.07
C SER A 627 23.83 2.38 12.37
N LEU A 628 23.24 1.47 13.14
CA LEU A 628 22.43 0.37 12.60
C LEU A 628 21.16 0.88 11.91
N ASP A 629 20.67 2.04 12.34
CA ASP A 629 19.54 2.75 11.78
C ASP A 629 19.95 3.47 10.47
N ARG A 630 18.96 3.76 9.61
CA ARG A 630 19.19 4.42 8.31
C ARG A 630 19.41 5.93 8.46
N ILE A 631 20.53 6.42 7.94
CA ILE A 631 20.89 7.83 7.79
C ILE A 631 20.87 8.18 6.31
N GLU A 632 20.22 9.27 5.91
CA GLU A 632 20.03 9.62 4.51
C GLU A 632 19.95 11.12 4.27
N THR A 633 20.09 11.52 3.01
CA THR A 633 19.94 12.90 2.54
C THR A 633 20.72 13.94 3.34
N PRO A 634 22.06 13.82 3.43
CA PRO A 634 22.85 14.84 4.10
C PRO A 634 22.84 16.15 3.30
N THR A 635 22.78 17.27 3.99
CA THR A 635 22.96 18.61 3.41
C THR A 635 23.79 19.49 4.34
N TRP A 636 24.43 20.50 3.79
CA TRP A 636 25.31 21.40 4.53
C TRP A 636 24.59 22.68 4.94
N SER A 637 24.90 23.18 6.13
CA SER A 637 24.56 24.56 6.49
C SER A 637 25.28 25.55 5.58
N PRO A 638 24.70 26.75 5.31
CA PRO A 638 25.29 27.74 4.40
C PRO A 638 26.72 28.16 4.77
N ASN A 639 27.09 28.06 6.05
CA ASN A 639 28.42 28.38 6.57
C ASN A 639 29.38 27.16 6.63
N ALA A 640 29.02 26.02 6.04
CA ALA A 640 29.79 24.76 6.00
C ALA A 640 30.21 24.18 7.38
N SER A 641 29.61 24.61 8.48
CA SER A 641 29.98 24.16 9.84
C SER A 641 29.15 22.99 10.37
N ARG A 642 27.93 22.80 9.83
CA ARG A 642 26.94 21.84 10.31
C ARG A 642 26.38 21.03 9.15
N LEU A 643 26.03 19.77 9.43
CA LEU A 643 25.25 18.93 8.53
C LEU A 643 23.81 18.82 9.04
N LEU A 644 22.83 18.81 8.14
CA LEU A 644 21.51 18.24 8.36
C LEU A 644 21.41 16.90 7.65
N PHE A 645 20.60 16.00 8.17
CA PHE A 645 20.33 14.70 7.56
C PHE A 645 19.03 14.14 8.12
N ALA A 646 18.40 13.21 7.39
CA ALA A 646 17.31 12.43 7.91
C ALA A 646 17.86 11.18 8.61
N TRP A 647 17.32 10.85 9.78
CA TRP A 647 17.73 9.67 10.54
C TRP A 647 16.51 8.88 10.99
N ASN A 648 16.41 7.63 10.54
CA ASN A 648 15.32 6.71 10.86
C ASN A 648 15.56 6.00 12.20
N ARG A 649 15.24 6.64 13.32
CA ARG A 649 15.36 5.99 14.63
C ARG A 649 14.07 5.27 15.00
N ALA A 650 14.16 3.96 15.18
CA ALA A 650 13.04 3.09 15.58
C ALA A 650 11.81 3.15 14.63
N GLY A 651 12.03 3.30 13.32
CA GLY A 651 10.97 3.23 12.30
C GLY A 651 10.31 4.57 11.98
N ASN A 652 10.84 5.69 12.49
CA ASN A 652 10.42 7.04 12.13
C ASN A 652 11.63 7.88 11.69
N ARG A 653 11.47 8.60 10.58
CA ARG A 653 12.47 9.52 10.05
C ARG A 653 12.19 10.92 10.57
N ASP A 654 13.18 11.50 11.23
CA ASP A 654 13.17 12.90 11.65
C ASP A 654 14.40 13.60 11.05
N ILE A 655 14.37 14.93 10.99
CA ILE A 655 15.52 15.74 10.60
C ILE A 655 16.43 15.91 11.81
N TRP A 656 17.71 15.63 11.63
CA TRP A 656 18.77 15.80 12.62
C TRP A 656 19.80 16.77 12.10
N SER A 657 20.53 17.37 13.03
CA SER A 657 21.65 18.25 12.74
C SER A 657 22.88 17.85 13.53
N MET A 658 24.07 18.06 12.97
CA MET A 658 25.32 17.78 13.67
C MET A 658 26.38 18.83 13.35
N GLU A 659 27.00 19.38 14.39
CA GLU A 659 28.18 20.24 14.26
C GLU A 659 29.40 19.38 13.92
N LEU A 660 30.19 19.79 12.93
CA LEU A 660 31.34 19.02 12.47
C LEU A 660 32.52 18.98 13.45
N ARG A 661 32.55 19.92 14.41
CA ARG A 661 33.56 19.99 15.47
C ARG A 661 33.24 19.04 16.62
N ASP A 662 31.99 19.03 17.06
CA ASP A 662 31.58 18.36 18.31
C ASP A 662 31.02 16.95 18.06
N GLN A 663 30.59 16.64 16.82
CA GLN A 663 30.03 15.34 16.40
C GLN A 663 28.86 14.85 17.28
N LEU A 664 28.06 15.78 17.80
CA LEU A 664 26.88 15.49 18.59
C LEU A 664 25.61 15.73 17.75
N PRO A 665 24.88 14.68 17.35
CA PRO A 665 23.59 14.80 16.67
C PRO A 665 22.52 15.42 17.58
N VAL A 666 21.74 16.33 17.03
CA VAL A 666 20.60 16.99 17.68
C VAL A 666 19.38 16.85 16.78
N GLN A 667 18.30 16.29 17.31
CA GLN A 667 17.02 16.16 16.61
C GLN A 667 16.38 17.55 16.43
N ARG A 668 15.87 17.82 15.22
CA ARG A 668 15.27 19.10 14.81
C ARG A 668 13.80 19.02 14.52
N THR A 669 13.32 17.84 14.11
CA THR A 669 11.88 17.60 13.98
C THR A 669 11.40 16.50 14.91
N PHE A 670 10.16 16.61 15.38
CA PHE A 670 9.53 15.66 16.28
C PHE A 670 8.11 15.38 15.80
N HIS A 671 7.96 14.40 14.91
CA HIS A 671 6.64 14.01 14.42
C HIS A 671 6.54 12.50 14.20
N GLN A 672 5.36 11.90 14.41
CA GLN A 672 5.12 10.47 14.19
C GLN A 672 5.17 10.00 12.71
N ASP A 673 5.32 10.95 11.79
CA ASP A 673 5.28 10.75 10.34
C ASP A 673 6.67 11.14 9.83
N SER A 674 7.07 10.65 8.65
CA SER A 674 8.46 10.77 8.20
C SER A 674 8.79 12.16 7.66
N ASP A 675 9.90 12.72 8.12
CA ASP A 675 10.56 13.91 7.57
C ASP A 675 11.89 13.54 6.91
N MET A 676 12.12 14.05 5.71
CA MET A 676 13.20 13.63 4.80
C MET A 676 13.71 14.80 3.95
N ASP A 677 14.80 14.56 3.23
CA ASP A 677 15.35 15.45 2.20
C ASP A 677 15.47 16.92 2.65
N PRO A 678 16.16 17.22 3.77
CA PRO A 678 16.31 18.60 4.23
C PRO A 678 17.21 19.41 3.29
N VAL A 679 16.86 20.66 3.02
CA VAL A 679 17.69 21.66 2.33
C VAL A 679 17.60 23.02 2.99
N TRP A 680 18.68 23.80 2.93
CA TRP A 680 18.70 25.17 3.42
C TRP A 680 18.23 26.14 2.35
N PHE A 681 17.21 26.94 2.65
CA PHE A 681 16.70 27.95 1.72
C PHE A 681 16.25 29.21 2.47
N GLY A 682 16.78 30.38 2.10
CA GLY A 682 16.37 31.66 2.67
C GLY A 682 16.50 31.76 4.20
N GLY A 683 17.49 31.09 4.80
CA GLY A 683 17.69 31.04 6.26
C GLY A 683 16.77 30.07 7.01
N GLN A 684 15.95 29.31 6.29
CA GLN A 684 15.06 28.27 6.81
C GLN A 684 15.52 26.89 6.33
N VAL A 685 14.97 25.84 6.94
CA VAL A 685 15.12 24.47 6.43
C VAL A 685 13.83 24.05 5.75
N ILE A 686 13.91 23.71 4.47
CA ILE A 686 12.84 23.06 3.73
C ILE A 686 13.05 21.56 3.82
N PHE A 687 11.99 20.80 4.02
CA PHE A 687 12.07 19.35 4.08
C PHE A 687 10.81 18.73 3.48
N VAL A 688 10.95 17.48 3.06
CA VAL A 688 9.88 16.65 2.53
C VAL A 688 9.26 15.87 3.68
N THR A 689 7.93 15.78 3.73
CA THR A 689 7.27 15.05 4.81
C THR A 689 5.96 14.41 4.38
N ASP A 690 5.65 13.25 4.96
CA ASP A 690 4.40 12.51 4.70
C ASP A 690 3.30 12.74 5.75
N ARG A 691 3.49 13.75 6.62
CA ARG A 691 2.55 14.23 7.64
C ARG A 691 1.12 14.36 7.09
N GLY A 692 0.24 13.46 7.50
CA GLY A 692 -1.18 13.49 7.11
C GLY A 692 -1.49 13.13 5.65
N HIS A 693 -0.49 12.96 4.78
CA HIS A 693 -0.64 12.61 3.36
C HIS A 693 -0.63 11.10 3.10
N GLY A 694 -0.04 10.30 4.00
CA GLY A 694 0.05 8.83 3.91
C GLY A 694 1.46 8.38 3.56
N LEU A 695 1.86 7.17 3.96
CA LEU A 695 3.24 6.66 3.84
C LEU A 695 3.82 6.91 2.43
N GLU A 696 4.95 7.60 2.38
CA GLU A 696 5.68 7.99 1.16
C GLU A 696 4.96 8.98 0.22
N MET A 697 3.71 9.36 0.51
CA MET A 697 3.00 10.44 -0.17
C MET A 697 3.36 11.74 0.56
N SER A 698 4.23 12.56 -0.02
CA SER A 698 4.84 13.68 0.71
C SER A 698 4.60 15.05 0.10
N ALA A 699 4.72 16.07 0.96
CA ALA A 699 4.65 17.49 0.63
C ALA A 699 5.87 18.23 1.19
N LEU A 700 6.04 19.50 0.82
CA LEU A 700 7.12 20.36 1.32
C LEU A 700 6.67 21.16 2.53
N TYR A 701 7.52 21.21 3.54
CA TYR A 701 7.34 22.01 4.75
C TYR A 701 8.59 22.85 5.01
N ARG A 702 8.41 23.96 5.71
CA ARG A 702 9.49 24.83 6.18
C ARG A 702 9.57 24.81 7.69
N LEU A 703 10.76 24.59 8.21
CA LEU A 703 11.10 24.78 9.61
C LEU A 703 11.62 26.22 9.80
N LEU A 704 10.84 27.04 10.49
CA LEU A 704 11.08 28.50 10.58
C LEU A 704 12.28 28.86 11.49
N ARG A 705 12.60 28.02 12.47
CA ARG A 705 13.66 28.26 13.47
C ARG A 705 14.54 27.02 13.64
N PRO A 706 15.37 26.69 12.64
CA PRO A 706 16.16 25.46 12.65
C PRO A 706 17.29 25.46 13.69
N GLU A 707 17.64 26.62 14.26
CA GLU A 707 18.73 26.75 15.23
C GLU A 707 18.28 26.60 16.68
N GLU A 708 17.03 26.92 17.01
CA GLU A 708 16.49 26.76 18.36
C GLU A 708 16.44 25.26 18.73
N ARG A 709 16.89 24.92 19.94
CA ARG A 709 16.62 23.59 20.52
C ARG A 709 15.15 23.59 20.95
N LEU A 710 14.38 22.63 20.44
CA LEU A 710 12.99 22.41 20.83
C LEU A 710 12.89 21.76 22.21
#